data_AF-A0A1L9TSJ5-F1
#
_entry.id   AF-A0A1L9TSJ5-F1
#
_cell.length_a   1.000
_cell.length_b   1.000
_cell.length_c   1.000
_cell.angle_alpha   90.00
_cell.angle_beta   90.00
_cell.angle_gamma   90.00
#
_symmetry.space_group_name_H-M   'P 1'
#
loop_
_entity.id
_entity.type
_entity.pdbx_description
1 polymer ?
#
loop_
_entity_poly.entity_id
_entity_poly.type
_entity_poly.pdbx_seq_one_letter_code
_entity_poly.pdbx_strand_id
1 'polypeptide(L)'
;MLKGALPPTIVIAIHQSDAVANTTLTIGYLAALISVVSQALTPRAKFLKIILFDLLATCVSASLCCLAIFCAVKARQNSGDGDPITSSSSSSSGGGGGGSSYNSNASAVSAIWLIAMIWAGNALRAWKPLKLQDPMVAFSIFCSVTLTRAGTFLALADGLAFVTRLLKGFMLGFAIATGVSLLLYPVTSRGLVFGDVRAYVAGIEGVVRAYRAYSSGELKRLKGAMAGLDAAHAKLQSDLFYSKDEIAWGKLSARDLDRIGGLLRDLFLPLSGMAMLPDVLDMVMERRQNSSQDSGSDERLDIENVVETLSGRIGECAGLVTAGLQYALLKLEHITPKQLDKVSGENKDEESGRIPLDPRQTGFMALFEQQMQEYSSRQRQLPRTLATGIAEKTDAASDEGAVRQEFFIVLYMLQLQDSLVKATREFMSFADAKVADGTMKQNRVIFPVCSIRNWLSGSSTTSSVQYPDPEHLPPATMWQGASTLFRSISSVIKSEQSIFGFRVAAAAFCVGILAFLHQTQDFFVRQRCIWAMIVIVIGMSPTSGQTLLGFVTRIAATVVSLALSLMVWYIPDQKTAGVIVFLYLANVFEIRKLGLEVGTSNGQPYYPIYLFGPYKLLAVAAGCAISFIWVILPYPVTSKSRLRKSLGNGLFVLARFYSCMHSTIELWLRGQLDNNPQQTQTTTMAQLQKARRAIFKEEMTLLASLRALSHFSTFEPPIGGKFPKATYDAIIDQIQRILISMALMAQITSTTSTTNADTNTESKSESESESKSKSAIGWSTRLATAALQSTEFKSHATTSLLCHLGSAITNAQPLPPYLSAGELFPLARWVRHVDGEMLSLRHVDDPWFAGFGLLEVLRSVVGVELEGLLGNVRRLVGELSFDFEAQMEGEGEGEESRALMAGI
;
A
#
# COMPACT_ATOMS: atom_id res chain seq x y z
N MET A 1 -12.43 -5.33 -19.69
CA MET A 1 -13.78 -4.85 -19.37
C MET A 1 -14.87 -5.90 -19.61
N LEU A 2 -14.86 -6.63 -20.74
CA LEU A 2 -15.85 -7.69 -21.03
C LEU A 2 -16.05 -8.71 -19.89
N LYS A 3 -14.96 -9.20 -19.28
CA LYS A 3 -15.03 -10.20 -18.19
C LYS A 3 -15.85 -9.76 -16.97
N GLY A 4 -15.88 -8.46 -16.66
CA GLY A 4 -16.64 -7.94 -15.50
C GLY A 4 -18.14 -7.86 -15.74
N ALA A 5 -18.57 -7.74 -17.00
CA ALA A 5 -19.98 -7.70 -17.38
C ALA A 5 -20.60 -9.09 -17.58
N LEU A 6 -19.77 -10.12 -17.84
CA LEU A 6 -20.27 -11.47 -18.10
C LEU A 6 -21.08 -12.08 -16.93
N PRO A 7 -20.68 -11.99 -15.65
CA PRO A 7 -21.46 -12.58 -14.56
C PRO A 7 -22.90 -12.06 -14.47
N PRO A 8 -23.16 -10.73 -14.40
CA PRO A 8 -24.54 -10.24 -14.33
C PRO A 8 -25.32 -10.55 -15.60
N THR A 9 -24.69 -10.52 -16.78
CA THR A 9 -25.33 -10.91 -18.04
C THR A 9 -25.79 -12.37 -18.02
N ILE A 10 -24.93 -13.30 -17.60
CA ILE A 10 -25.25 -14.73 -17.54
C ILE A 10 -26.36 -14.98 -16.51
N VAL A 11 -26.26 -14.33 -15.34
CA VAL A 11 -27.32 -14.41 -14.33
C VAL A 11 -28.65 -13.99 -14.93
N ILE A 12 -28.71 -12.89 -15.69
CA ILE A 12 -30.01 -12.44 -16.17
C ILE A 12 -30.48 -13.27 -17.37
N ALA A 13 -29.57 -13.73 -18.23
CA ALA A 13 -29.90 -14.65 -19.32
C ALA A 13 -30.51 -15.96 -18.79
N ILE A 14 -29.97 -16.54 -17.71
CA ILE A 14 -30.45 -17.81 -17.17
C ILE A 14 -31.85 -17.70 -16.53
N HIS A 15 -32.26 -16.49 -16.08
CA HIS A 15 -33.62 -16.23 -15.60
C HIS A 15 -34.67 -16.26 -16.73
N GLN A 16 -34.26 -16.39 -18.00
CA GLN A 16 -35.18 -16.79 -19.07
C GLN A 16 -35.66 -18.23 -18.91
N SER A 17 -35.03 -19.08 -18.12
CA SER A 17 -35.52 -20.44 -17.86
C SER A 17 -36.55 -20.45 -16.74
N ASP A 18 -37.68 -21.14 -16.94
CA ASP A 18 -38.77 -21.20 -15.95
C ASP A 18 -38.32 -21.90 -14.66
N ALA A 19 -37.41 -22.88 -14.77
CA ALA A 19 -36.86 -23.57 -13.61
C ALA A 19 -36.09 -22.62 -12.67
N VAL A 20 -35.35 -21.67 -13.23
CA VAL A 20 -34.56 -20.70 -12.47
C VAL A 20 -35.45 -19.55 -12.00
N ALA A 21 -36.31 -19.03 -12.86
CA ALA A 21 -37.24 -17.94 -12.55
C ALA A 21 -38.22 -18.32 -11.43
N ASN A 22 -38.72 -19.56 -11.40
CA ASN A 22 -39.59 -20.05 -10.34
C ASN A 22 -38.87 -20.20 -8.99
N THR A 23 -37.54 -20.36 -8.99
CA THR A 23 -36.75 -20.54 -7.78
C THR A 23 -36.45 -19.21 -7.08
N THR A 24 -36.13 -18.17 -7.85
CA THR A 24 -35.73 -16.84 -7.33
C THR A 24 -36.87 -15.82 -7.37
N LEU A 25 -37.90 -16.03 -8.19
CA LEU A 25 -39.02 -15.11 -8.42
C LEU A 25 -38.50 -13.66 -8.61
N THR A 26 -39.17 -12.69 -8.00
CA THR A 26 -38.83 -11.26 -8.10
C THR A 26 -37.50 -10.88 -7.41
N ILE A 27 -36.79 -11.83 -6.80
CA ILE A 27 -35.50 -11.61 -6.13
C ILE A 27 -34.34 -11.86 -7.12
N GLY A 28 -34.62 -12.35 -8.33
CA GLY A 28 -33.63 -12.66 -9.37
C GLY A 28 -32.69 -11.50 -9.71
N TYR A 29 -33.17 -10.26 -9.67
CA TYR A 29 -32.32 -9.08 -9.90
C TYR A 29 -31.18 -8.93 -8.88
N LEU A 30 -31.35 -9.40 -7.64
CA LEU A 30 -30.30 -9.36 -6.61
C LEU A 30 -29.17 -10.34 -6.94
N ALA A 31 -29.48 -11.48 -7.57
CA ALA A 31 -28.44 -12.42 -8.01
C ALA A 31 -27.48 -11.74 -8.99
N ALA A 32 -28.00 -10.89 -9.89
CA ALA A 32 -27.18 -10.13 -10.83
C ALA A 32 -26.30 -9.09 -10.11
N LEU A 33 -26.87 -8.36 -9.15
CA LEU A 33 -26.12 -7.42 -8.32
C LEU A 33 -25.00 -8.11 -7.53
N ILE A 34 -25.29 -9.25 -6.90
CA ILE A 34 -24.33 -10.01 -6.10
C ILE A 34 -23.20 -10.59 -6.96
N SER A 35 -23.50 -11.00 -8.20
CA SER A 35 -22.45 -11.44 -9.13
C SER A 35 -21.42 -10.34 -9.48
N VAL A 36 -21.82 -9.06 -9.40
CA VAL A 36 -20.91 -7.91 -9.59
C VAL A 36 -20.13 -7.63 -8.31
N VAL A 37 -20.79 -7.71 -7.14
CA VAL A 37 -20.15 -7.51 -5.83
C VAL A 37 -18.99 -8.49 -5.61
N SER A 38 -19.05 -9.70 -6.16
CA SER A 38 -17.97 -10.71 -6.07
C SER A 38 -16.69 -10.37 -6.85
N GLN A 39 -16.64 -9.25 -7.59
CA GLN A 39 -15.43 -8.76 -8.27
C GLN A 39 -14.71 -9.82 -9.15
N ALA A 40 -15.42 -10.43 -10.10
CA ALA A 40 -14.88 -11.47 -11.00
C ALA A 40 -13.69 -11.02 -11.90
N LEU A 41 -13.35 -9.73 -11.91
CA LEU A 41 -12.18 -9.16 -12.58
C LEU A 41 -10.88 -9.36 -11.80
N THR A 42 -10.97 -9.61 -10.49
CA THR A 42 -9.78 -9.74 -9.65
C THR A 42 -9.01 -11.03 -9.96
N PRO A 43 -7.69 -11.08 -9.68
CA PRO A 43 -6.87 -12.27 -9.90
C PRO A 43 -7.39 -13.44 -9.09
N ARG A 44 -7.27 -14.67 -9.63
CA ARG A 44 -7.87 -15.88 -9.07
C ARG A 44 -7.67 -16.07 -7.56
N ALA A 45 -6.45 -15.89 -7.04
CA ALA A 45 -6.18 -16.09 -5.61
C ALA A 45 -6.87 -15.03 -4.74
N LYS A 46 -6.91 -13.78 -5.21
CA LYS A 46 -7.62 -12.69 -4.53
C LYS A 46 -9.13 -12.92 -4.58
N PHE A 47 -9.65 -13.30 -5.74
CA PHE A 47 -11.06 -13.65 -5.94
C PHE A 47 -11.51 -14.81 -5.03
N LEU A 48 -10.76 -15.92 -4.99
CA LEU A 48 -11.07 -17.08 -4.16
C LEU A 48 -11.09 -16.75 -2.67
N LYS A 49 -10.25 -15.81 -2.24
CA LYS A 49 -10.25 -15.33 -0.86
C LYS A 49 -11.48 -14.47 -0.56
N ILE A 50 -11.84 -13.56 -1.47
CA ILE A 50 -13.02 -12.70 -1.33
C ILE A 50 -14.30 -13.55 -1.30
N ILE A 51 -14.46 -14.48 -2.25
CA ILE A 51 -15.67 -15.32 -2.34
C ILE A 51 -15.85 -16.22 -1.11
N LEU A 52 -14.75 -16.70 -0.51
CA LEU A 52 -14.81 -17.45 0.75
C LEU A 52 -15.38 -16.59 1.88
N PHE A 53 -14.90 -15.34 2.02
CA PHE A 53 -15.43 -14.42 3.02
C PHE A 53 -16.86 -13.97 2.70
N ASP A 54 -17.22 -13.79 1.43
CA ASP A 54 -18.59 -13.49 1.00
C ASP A 54 -19.57 -14.61 1.38
N LEU A 55 -19.19 -15.87 1.15
CA LEU A 55 -19.98 -17.04 1.54
C LEU A 55 -20.16 -17.12 3.06
N LEU A 56 -19.08 -16.94 3.82
CA LEU A 56 -19.14 -16.94 5.29
C LEU A 56 -20.02 -15.78 5.79
N ALA A 57 -19.83 -14.58 5.27
CA ALA A 57 -20.60 -13.40 5.65
C ALA A 57 -22.09 -13.58 5.34
N THR A 58 -22.44 -14.09 4.16
CA THR A 58 -23.84 -14.32 3.79
C THR A 58 -24.50 -15.42 4.61
N CYS A 59 -23.78 -16.50 4.94
CA CYS A 59 -24.29 -17.52 5.86
C CYS A 59 -24.55 -16.98 7.27
N VAL A 60 -23.62 -16.17 7.80
CA VAL A 60 -23.80 -15.50 9.11
C VAL A 60 -24.95 -14.48 9.05
N SER A 61 -25.11 -13.77 7.93
CA SER A 61 -26.24 -12.87 7.71
C SER A 61 -27.58 -13.63 7.71
N ALA A 62 -27.64 -14.76 7.01
CA ALA A 62 -28.84 -15.59 6.91
C ALA A 62 -29.27 -16.14 8.29
N SER A 63 -28.32 -16.65 9.09
CA SER A 63 -28.64 -17.16 10.43
C SER A 63 -29.13 -16.06 11.37
N LEU A 64 -28.50 -14.89 11.34
CA LEU A 64 -28.92 -13.73 12.13
C LEU A 64 -30.28 -13.18 11.66
N CYS A 65 -30.57 -13.21 10.35
CA CYS A 65 -31.88 -12.83 9.83
C CYS A 65 -32.98 -13.80 10.25
N CYS A 66 -32.70 -15.11 10.30
CA CYS A 66 -33.66 -16.10 10.84
C CYS A 66 -33.99 -15.81 12.31
N LEU A 67 -32.99 -15.48 13.12
CA LEU A 67 -33.18 -15.07 14.51
C LEU A 67 -34.00 -13.78 14.62
N ALA A 68 -33.70 -12.77 13.80
CA ALA A 68 -34.44 -11.51 13.78
C ALA A 68 -35.92 -11.70 13.39
N ILE A 69 -36.21 -12.56 12.40
CA ILE A 69 -37.59 -12.92 12.02
C ILE A 69 -38.28 -13.65 13.18
N PHE A 70 -37.62 -14.59 13.84
CA PHE A 70 -38.16 -15.27 15.01
C PHE A 70 -38.54 -14.28 16.12
N CYS A 71 -37.65 -13.32 16.42
CA CYS A 71 -37.94 -12.25 17.38
C CYS A 71 -39.13 -11.39 16.95
N ALA A 72 -39.23 -11.01 15.68
CA ALA A 72 -40.34 -10.19 15.18
C ALA A 72 -41.70 -10.92 15.23
N VAL A 73 -41.72 -12.21 14.86
CA VAL A 73 -42.94 -13.05 14.95
C VAL A 73 -43.34 -13.29 16.40
N LYS A 74 -42.38 -13.52 17.31
CA LYS A 74 -42.66 -13.66 18.75
C LYS A 74 -43.18 -12.37 19.36
N ALA A 75 -42.63 -11.22 18.96
CA ALA A 75 -43.14 -9.91 19.39
C ALA A 75 -44.59 -9.70 18.93
N ARG A 76 -44.92 -10.09 17.69
CA ARG A 76 -46.32 -10.07 17.18
C ARG A 76 -47.25 -10.91 18.04
N GLN A 77 -46.87 -12.16 18.33
CA GLN A 77 -47.66 -13.09 19.16
C GLN A 77 -47.92 -12.53 20.57
N ASN A 78 -46.92 -11.90 21.18
CA ASN A 78 -47.04 -11.33 22.52
C ASN A 78 -47.92 -10.06 22.57
N SER A 79 -48.27 -9.47 21.43
CA SER A 79 -49.00 -8.20 21.34
C SER A 79 -50.52 -8.35 21.23
N GLY A 80 -51.06 -9.57 21.24
CA GLY A 80 -52.51 -9.83 21.29
C GLY A 80 -53.24 -9.90 19.95
N ASP A 81 -52.64 -9.52 18.81
CA ASP A 81 -53.24 -9.69 17.46
C ASP A 81 -53.18 -11.14 16.93
N GLY A 82 -53.07 -12.11 17.83
CA GLY A 82 -52.71 -13.49 17.55
C GLY A 82 -53.81 -14.54 17.72
N ASP A 83 -55.06 -14.15 17.98
CA ASP A 83 -56.18 -15.11 18.00
C ASP A 83 -56.92 -15.13 16.65
N PRO A 84 -57.04 -16.30 15.97
CA PRO A 84 -57.75 -16.41 14.69
C PRO A 84 -59.28 -16.35 14.80
N ILE A 85 -59.87 -16.08 15.96
CA ILE A 85 -61.33 -16.20 16.16
C ILE A 85 -61.80 -15.08 17.10
N THR A 86 -62.87 -14.40 16.68
CA THR A 86 -63.65 -13.33 17.36
C THR A 86 -63.04 -11.93 17.49
N SER A 87 -63.40 -11.05 16.56
CA SER A 87 -64.04 -9.77 16.90
C SER A 87 -64.73 -9.15 15.69
N SER A 88 -66.03 -9.44 15.58
CA SER A 88 -66.99 -8.64 14.82
C SER A 88 -67.37 -7.38 15.61
N SER A 89 -67.62 -6.29 14.86
CA SER A 89 -68.13 -4.96 15.27
C SER A 89 -67.16 -4.11 16.09
N SER A 90 -66.75 -2.90 15.70
CA SER A 90 -67.39 -1.77 15.00
C SER A 90 -66.27 -0.73 14.69
N SER A 91 -66.26 0.18 13.72
CA SER A 91 -67.19 0.64 12.67
C SER A 91 -66.44 1.61 11.73
N SER A 92 -66.53 1.34 10.42
CA SER A 92 -66.70 2.26 9.26
C SER A 92 -65.73 3.45 9.07
N SER A 93 -65.08 3.70 7.92
CA SER A 93 -65.59 3.67 6.54
C SER A 93 -64.44 3.87 5.53
N GLY A 94 -64.50 3.24 4.34
CA GLY A 94 -63.75 3.67 3.15
C GLY A 94 -62.82 2.67 2.45
N GLY A 95 -63.39 1.68 1.75
CA GLY A 95 -62.93 1.23 0.42
C GLY A 95 -61.60 0.46 0.22
N GLY A 96 -61.70 -0.87 0.13
CA GLY A 96 -61.06 -1.68 -0.93
C GLY A 96 -59.58 -2.09 -0.80
N GLY A 97 -59.34 -3.36 -0.48
CA GLY A 97 -58.08 -4.08 -0.76
C GLY A 97 -57.45 -4.73 0.47
N GLY A 98 -57.36 -6.07 0.51
CA GLY A 98 -56.82 -6.86 1.62
C GLY A 98 -55.35 -6.57 1.91
N GLY A 99 -55.08 -5.58 2.75
CA GLY A 99 -53.75 -5.23 3.25
C GLY A 99 -53.34 -6.10 4.45
N SER A 100 -52.11 -6.60 4.40
CA SER A 100 -51.39 -7.26 5.50
C SER A 100 -51.64 -6.54 6.84
N SER A 101 -52.11 -7.25 7.87
CA SER A 101 -52.29 -6.67 9.21
C SER A 101 -50.94 -6.23 9.78
N TYR A 102 -50.67 -4.92 9.67
CA TYR A 102 -49.49 -4.26 10.19
C TYR A 102 -49.44 -4.41 11.71
N ASN A 103 -48.27 -4.76 12.25
CA ASN A 103 -48.06 -4.86 13.70
C ASN A 103 -46.87 -4.00 14.11
N SER A 104 -47.12 -3.04 15.01
CA SER A 104 -46.12 -2.06 15.45
C SER A 104 -44.97 -2.67 16.25
N ASN A 105 -45.22 -3.72 17.03
CA ASN A 105 -44.20 -4.34 17.87
C ASN A 105 -43.26 -5.21 17.02
N ALA A 106 -43.80 -5.92 16.03
CA ALA A 106 -43.01 -6.67 15.06
C ALA A 106 -42.14 -5.74 14.20
N SER A 107 -42.68 -4.60 13.73
CA SER A 107 -41.93 -3.63 12.94
C SER A 107 -40.81 -2.96 13.77
N ALA A 108 -41.07 -2.60 15.03
CA ALA A 108 -40.07 -2.04 15.94
C ALA A 108 -38.90 -3.01 16.19
N VAL A 109 -39.18 -4.30 16.47
CA VAL A 109 -38.13 -5.30 16.67
C VAL A 109 -37.29 -5.49 15.40
N SER A 110 -37.93 -5.52 14.22
CA SER A 110 -37.20 -5.62 12.95
C SER A 110 -36.33 -4.39 12.65
N ALA A 111 -36.77 -3.18 13.06
CA ALA A 111 -36.00 -1.95 12.94
C ALA A 111 -34.74 -1.97 13.82
N ILE A 112 -34.85 -2.43 15.07
CA ILE A 112 -33.71 -2.56 16.00
C ILE A 112 -32.67 -3.54 15.43
N TRP A 113 -33.11 -4.70 14.94
CA TRP A 113 -32.23 -5.66 14.28
C TRP A 113 -31.55 -5.08 13.04
N LEU A 114 -32.26 -4.29 12.23
CA LEU A 114 -31.69 -3.65 11.03
C LEU A 114 -30.53 -2.73 11.41
N ILE A 115 -30.73 -1.85 12.40
CA ILE A 115 -29.69 -0.92 12.86
C ILE A 115 -28.49 -1.69 13.40
N ALA A 116 -28.71 -2.66 14.30
CA ALA A 116 -27.65 -3.43 14.93
C ALA A 116 -26.80 -4.21 13.91
N MET A 117 -27.45 -4.85 12.94
CA MET A 117 -26.78 -5.63 11.90
C MET A 117 -25.99 -4.76 10.93
N ILE A 118 -26.56 -3.67 10.43
CA ILE A 118 -25.85 -2.75 9.52
C ILE A 118 -24.68 -2.09 10.25
N TRP A 119 -24.85 -1.72 11.52
CA TRP A 119 -23.77 -1.14 12.33
C TRP A 119 -22.61 -2.14 12.49
N ALA A 120 -22.88 -3.35 12.97
CA ALA A 120 -21.86 -4.36 13.20
C ALA A 120 -21.14 -4.76 11.90
N GLY A 121 -21.89 -5.00 10.82
CA GLY A 121 -21.33 -5.37 9.51
C GLY A 121 -20.42 -4.27 8.95
N ASN A 122 -20.84 -3.01 9.00
CA ASN A 122 -20.02 -1.90 8.48
C ASN A 122 -18.88 -1.50 9.42
N ALA A 123 -18.95 -1.79 10.73
CA ALA A 123 -17.81 -1.67 11.63
C ALA A 123 -16.70 -2.67 11.25
N LEU A 124 -17.07 -3.93 10.98
CA LEU A 124 -16.14 -4.95 10.46
C LEU A 124 -15.56 -4.57 9.10
N ARG A 125 -16.36 -3.94 8.23
CA ARG A 125 -15.92 -3.41 6.93
C ARG A 125 -14.77 -2.43 7.07
N ALA A 126 -14.82 -1.54 8.06
CA ALA A 126 -13.80 -0.51 8.27
C ALA A 126 -12.56 -1.00 9.02
N TRP A 127 -12.68 -2.08 9.81
CA TRP A 127 -11.53 -2.68 10.50
C TRP A 127 -10.47 -3.22 9.53
N LYS A 128 -10.87 -3.93 8.46
CA LYS A 128 -9.95 -4.43 7.42
C LYS A 128 -10.50 -4.18 6.02
N PRO A 129 -10.41 -2.93 5.49
CA PRO A 129 -11.03 -2.56 4.23
C PRO A 129 -10.50 -3.40 3.06
N LEU A 130 -9.21 -3.74 3.05
CA LEU A 130 -8.59 -4.50 1.95
C LEU A 130 -9.13 -5.94 1.79
N LYS A 131 -9.77 -6.51 2.83
CA LYS A 131 -10.24 -7.92 2.85
C LYS A 131 -11.74 -8.05 3.06
N LEU A 132 -12.35 -7.17 3.86
CA LEU A 132 -13.75 -7.29 4.32
C LEU A 132 -14.70 -6.31 3.65
N GLN A 133 -14.22 -5.47 2.71
CA GLN A 133 -15.06 -4.48 2.05
C GLN A 133 -16.26 -5.12 1.34
N ASP A 134 -16.02 -6.05 0.42
CA ASP A 134 -17.09 -6.68 -0.38
C ASP A 134 -17.99 -7.63 0.44
N PRO A 135 -17.44 -8.50 1.32
CA PRO A 135 -18.25 -9.40 2.16
C PRO A 135 -19.25 -8.68 3.06
N MET A 136 -18.83 -7.57 3.67
CA MET A 136 -19.68 -6.82 4.57
C MET A 136 -20.73 -5.98 3.83
N VAL A 137 -20.46 -5.60 2.58
CA VAL A 137 -21.47 -5.01 1.69
C VAL A 137 -22.54 -6.06 1.33
N ALA A 138 -22.14 -7.27 0.92
CA ALA A 138 -23.08 -8.36 0.65
C ALA A 138 -23.93 -8.72 1.89
N PHE A 139 -23.29 -8.82 3.07
CA PHE A 139 -23.96 -8.99 4.36
C PHE A 139 -25.02 -7.90 4.60
N SER A 140 -24.65 -6.64 4.43
CA SER A 140 -25.54 -5.50 4.69
C SER A 140 -26.71 -5.44 3.72
N ILE A 141 -26.51 -5.82 2.44
CA ILE A 141 -27.59 -5.92 1.44
C ILE A 141 -28.57 -7.04 1.81
N PHE A 142 -28.06 -8.21 2.22
CA PHE A 142 -28.89 -9.34 2.64
C PHE A 142 -29.78 -8.97 3.84
N CYS A 143 -29.19 -8.31 4.84
CA CYS A 143 -29.93 -7.80 6.02
C CYS A 143 -30.98 -6.76 5.61
N SER A 144 -30.59 -5.81 4.78
CA SER A 144 -31.46 -4.72 4.30
C SER A 144 -32.72 -5.23 3.60
N VAL A 145 -32.57 -6.22 2.71
CA VAL A 145 -33.70 -6.79 1.95
C VAL A 145 -34.60 -7.65 2.84
N THR A 146 -34.03 -8.36 3.81
CA THR A 146 -34.79 -9.25 4.68
C THR A 146 -35.54 -8.50 5.78
N LEU A 147 -34.85 -7.63 6.50
CA LEU A 147 -35.38 -6.98 7.69
C LEU A 147 -36.42 -5.91 7.38
N THR A 148 -36.35 -5.28 6.20
CA THR A 148 -37.42 -4.36 5.73
C THR A 148 -38.76 -5.06 5.47
N ARG A 149 -38.74 -6.38 5.24
CA ARG A 149 -39.96 -7.19 5.08
C ARG A 149 -40.30 -8.01 6.33
N ALA A 150 -39.37 -8.14 7.29
CA ALA A 150 -39.53 -9.01 8.44
C ALA A 150 -40.78 -8.70 9.29
N GLY A 151 -41.17 -7.43 9.41
CA GLY A 151 -42.39 -7.03 10.13
C GLY A 151 -43.70 -7.48 9.47
N THR A 152 -43.69 -7.83 8.18
CA THR A 152 -44.89 -8.25 7.42
C THR A 152 -45.20 -9.75 7.53
N PHE A 153 -44.23 -10.56 7.95
CA PHE A 153 -44.43 -12.01 8.04
C PHE A 153 -45.36 -12.35 9.22
N LEU A 154 -46.40 -13.12 8.94
CA LEU A 154 -47.38 -13.60 9.94
C LEU A 154 -46.88 -14.87 10.62
N ALA A 155 -46.28 -15.78 9.84
CA ALA A 155 -45.72 -17.04 10.32
C ALA A 155 -44.20 -17.11 10.14
N LEU A 156 -43.53 -17.85 11.02
CA LEU A 156 -42.09 -18.13 10.90
C LEU A 156 -41.77 -18.90 9.61
N ALA A 157 -42.67 -19.77 9.16
CA ALA A 157 -42.50 -20.55 7.94
C ALA A 157 -42.34 -19.67 6.69
N ASP A 158 -43.14 -18.61 6.58
CA ASP A 158 -43.09 -17.67 5.45
C ASP A 158 -41.77 -16.90 5.42
N GLY A 159 -41.31 -16.45 6.60
CA GLY A 159 -40.02 -15.77 6.75
C GLY A 159 -38.83 -16.68 6.43
N LEU A 160 -38.84 -17.93 6.89
CA LEU A 160 -37.78 -18.90 6.56
C LEU A 160 -37.78 -19.27 5.07
N ALA A 161 -38.95 -19.39 4.46
CA ALA A 161 -39.07 -19.60 3.01
C ALA A 161 -38.49 -18.41 2.23
N PHE A 162 -38.75 -17.17 2.68
CA PHE A 162 -38.18 -15.97 2.09
C PHE A 162 -36.64 -15.93 2.22
N VAL A 163 -36.09 -16.18 3.41
CA VAL A 163 -34.63 -16.23 3.63
C VAL A 163 -33.97 -17.31 2.78
N THR A 164 -34.59 -18.50 2.68
CA THR A 164 -34.09 -19.59 1.84
C THR A 164 -34.06 -19.20 0.36
N ARG A 165 -35.10 -18.52 -0.14
CA ARG A 165 -35.15 -18.00 -1.53
C ARG A 165 -34.07 -16.94 -1.77
N LEU A 166 -33.90 -16.00 -0.84
CA LEU A 166 -32.87 -14.96 -0.93
C LEU A 166 -31.46 -15.57 -0.93
N LEU A 167 -31.21 -16.54 -0.05
CA LEU A 167 -29.94 -17.26 0.03
C LEU A 167 -29.63 -18.00 -1.28
N LYS A 168 -30.61 -18.70 -1.87
CA LYS A 168 -30.47 -19.34 -3.19
C LYS A 168 -30.11 -18.32 -4.28
N GLY A 169 -30.74 -17.14 -4.27
CA GLY A 169 -30.41 -16.06 -5.21
C GLY A 169 -28.97 -15.55 -5.07
N PHE A 170 -28.48 -15.36 -3.84
CA PHE A 170 -27.10 -14.95 -3.57
C PHE A 170 -26.10 -16.03 -3.98
N MET A 171 -26.38 -17.30 -3.62
CA MET A 171 -25.55 -18.45 -4.02
C MET A 171 -25.48 -18.60 -5.54
N LEU A 172 -26.58 -18.35 -6.27
CA LEU A 172 -26.58 -18.36 -7.73
C LEU A 172 -25.65 -17.27 -8.30
N GLY A 173 -25.71 -16.05 -7.76
CA GLY A 173 -24.81 -14.96 -8.14
C GLY A 173 -23.33 -15.31 -7.91
N PHE A 174 -23.01 -15.86 -6.74
CA PHE A 174 -21.67 -16.33 -6.40
C PHE A 174 -21.19 -17.49 -7.26
N ALA A 175 -22.05 -18.46 -7.54
CA ALA A 175 -21.73 -19.62 -8.37
C ALA A 175 -21.40 -19.18 -9.81
N ILE A 176 -22.21 -18.29 -10.40
CA ILE A 176 -21.97 -17.78 -11.75
C ILE A 176 -20.70 -16.92 -11.79
N ALA A 177 -20.50 -16.03 -10.82
CA ALA A 177 -19.27 -15.24 -10.72
C ALA A 177 -18.02 -16.14 -10.60
N THR A 178 -18.11 -17.21 -9.82
CA THR A 178 -17.04 -18.22 -9.67
C THR A 178 -16.78 -18.95 -10.98
N GLY A 179 -17.84 -19.40 -11.67
CA GLY A 179 -17.73 -20.03 -12.98
C GLY A 179 -17.04 -19.14 -14.01
N VAL A 180 -17.45 -17.87 -14.11
CA VAL A 180 -16.83 -16.89 -15.02
C VAL A 180 -15.38 -16.62 -14.64
N SER A 181 -15.09 -16.43 -13.35
CA SER A 181 -13.74 -16.12 -12.88
C SER A 181 -12.74 -17.25 -13.14
N LEU A 182 -13.17 -18.51 -12.90
CA LEU A 182 -12.32 -19.69 -13.01
C LEU A 182 -12.21 -20.25 -14.44
N LEU A 183 -13.30 -20.24 -15.22
CA LEU A 183 -13.36 -20.89 -16.54
C LEU A 183 -13.15 -19.91 -17.71
N LEU A 184 -13.61 -18.66 -17.61
CA LEU A 184 -13.55 -17.70 -18.72
C LEU A 184 -12.37 -16.74 -18.54
N TYR A 185 -11.36 -16.86 -19.41
CA TYR A 185 -10.10 -16.09 -19.39
C TYR A 185 -9.51 -15.97 -17.97
N PRO A 186 -9.04 -17.07 -17.41
CA PRO A 186 -8.48 -17.05 -16.07
C PRO A 186 -7.21 -16.22 -15.99
N VAL A 187 -7.26 -15.16 -15.17
CA VAL A 187 -6.08 -14.36 -14.84
C VAL A 187 -5.49 -14.91 -13.54
N THR A 188 -4.34 -15.56 -13.66
CA THR A 188 -3.60 -16.04 -12.49
C THR A 188 -2.85 -14.89 -11.82
N SER A 189 -2.79 -14.89 -10.49
CA SER A 189 -2.02 -13.88 -9.74
C SER A 189 -0.54 -13.96 -10.11
N ARG A 190 -0.03 -15.17 -10.34
CA ARG A 190 1.35 -15.37 -10.83
C ARG A 190 1.60 -14.79 -12.21
N GLY A 191 0.62 -14.86 -13.12
CA GLY A 191 0.72 -14.26 -14.45
C GLY A 191 0.88 -12.73 -14.39
N LEU A 192 0.17 -12.08 -13.47
CA LEU A 192 0.32 -10.65 -13.22
C LEU A 192 1.68 -10.33 -12.61
N VAL A 193 2.15 -11.11 -11.63
CA VAL A 193 3.50 -10.94 -11.06
C VAL A 193 4.57 -11.03 -12.15
N PHE A 194 4.48 -11.95 -13.10
CA PHE A 194 5.43 -12.00 -14.23
C PHE A 194 5.32 -10.79 -15.17
N GLY A 195 4.12 -10.25 -15.38
CA GLY A 195 3.92 -8.97 -16.06
C GLY A 195 4.58 -7.82 -15.31
N ASP A 196 4.40 -7.77 -14.00
CA ASP A 196 4.95 -6.73 -13.13
C ASP A 196 6.47 -6.84 -13.01
N VAL A 197 7.06 -8.04 -12.96
CA VAL A 197 8.52 -8.23 -13.01
C VAL A 197 9.10 -7.66 -14.30
N ARG A 198 8.44 -7.85 -15.45
CA ARG A 198 8.87 -7.24 -16.72
C ARG A 198 8.76 -5.73 -16.72
N ALA A 199 7.63 -5.20 -16.24
CA ALA A 199 7.43 -3.76 -16.12
C ALA A 199 8.44 -3.14 -15.14
N TYR A 200 8.80 -3.86 -14.08
CA TYR A 200 9.78 -3.46 -13.08
C TYR A 200 11.18 -3.39 -13.68
N VAL A 201 11.62 -4.42 -14.41
CA VAL A 201 12.90 -4.41 -15.12
C VAL A 201 12.94 -3.29 -16.17
N ALA A 202 11.87 -3.09 -16.95
CA ALA A 202 11.78 -1.95 -17.87
C ALA A 202 11.84 -0.60 -17.14
N GLY A 203 11.27 -0.50 -15.94
CA GLY A 203 11.40 0.65 -15.05
C GLY A 203 12.85 0.89 -14.61
N ILE A 204 13.59 -0.15 -14.24
CA ILE A 204 15.02 -0.09 -13.94
C ILE A 204 15.79 0.45 -15.15
N GLU A 205 15.57 -0.12 -16.33
CA GLU A 205 16.22 0.34 -17.57
C GLU A 205 15.87 1.81 -17.87
N GLY A 206 14.62 2.23 -17.59
CA GLY A 206 14.17 3.61 -17.71
C GLY A 206 14.91 4.57 -16.77
N VAL A 207 15.08 4.19 -15.50
CA VAL A 207 15.83 4.98 -14.50
C VAL A 207 17.30 5.08 -14.89
N VAL A 208 17.92 3.94 -15.24
CA VAL A 208 19.32 3.87 -15.67
C VAL A 208 19.56 4.73 -16.92
N ARG A 209 18.64 4.74 -17.88
CA ARG A 209 18.69 5.63 -19.05
C ARG A 209 18.52 7.10 -18.67
N ALA A 210 17.62 7.40 -17.73
CA ALA A 210 17.43 8.76 -17.23
C ALA A 210 18.69 9.31 -16.52
N TYR A 211 19.49 8.47 -15.85
CA TYR A 211 20.79 8.90 -15.34
C TYR A 211 21.80 9.25 -16.42
N ARG A 212 21.81 8.54 -17.54
CA ARG A 212 22.71 8.89 -18.64
C ARG A 212 22.38 10.29 -19.18
N ALA A 213 21.10 10.65 -19.23
CA ALA A 213 20.63 11.97 -19.63
C ALA A 213 20.74 13.03 -18.51
N TYR A 214 21.08 12.64 -17.27
CA TYR A 214 21.23 13.60 -16.17
C TYR A 214 22.39 14.59 -16.41
N SER A 215 23.42 14.19 -17.16
CA SER A 215 24.53 15.08 -17.56
C SER A 215 24.09 16.29 -18.38
N SER A 216 22.88 16.29 -18.97
CA SER A 216 22.31 17.42 -19.71
C SER A 216 21.31 18.27 -18.89
N GLY A 217 21.23 18.07 -17.56
CA GLY A 217 20.41 18.89 -16.65
C GLY A 217 18.94 18.45 -16.45
N GLU A 218 18.54 17.27 -16.94
CA GLU A 218 17.14 16.81 -16.90
C GLU A 218 16.73 16.10 -15.59
N LEU A 219 16.98 16.70 -14.42
CA LEU A 219 16.64 16.14 -13.10
C LEU A 219 15.17 15.69 -12.98
N LYS A 220 14.25 16.39 -13.66
CA LYS A 220 12.82 16.06 -13.68
C LYS A 220 12.52 14.71 -14.31
N ARG A 221 13.28 14.29 -15.34
CA ARG A 221 13.10 12.98 -15.99
C ARG A 221 13.58 11.86 -15.08
N LEU A 222 14.68 12.06 -14.36
CA LEU A 222 15.17 11.12 -13.36
C LEU A 222 14.16 10.94 -12.22
N LYS A 223 13.69 12.05 -11.62
CA LYS A 223 12.66 12.02 -10.57
C LYS A 223 11.36 11.34 -11.07
N GLY A 224 10.95 11.60 -12.31
CA GLY A 224 9.79 10.95 -12.93
C GLY A 224 9.96 9.44 -13.17
N ALA A 225 11.12 9.01 -13.68
CA ALA A 225 11.43 7.60 -13.89
C ALA A 225 11.48 6.83 -12.55
N MET A 226 12.06 7.45 -11.52
CA MET A 226 12.14 6.87 -10.18
C MET A 226 10.75 6.72 -9.54
N ALA A 227 9.87 7.73 -9.68
CA ALA A 227 8.49 7.63 -9.22
C ALA A 227 7.71 6.50 -9.92
N GLY A 228 7.99 6.28 -11.22
CA GLY A 228 7.46 5.12 -11.96
C GLY A 228 7.95 3.79 -11.42
N LEU A 229 9.25 3.69 -11.08
CA LEU A 229 9.84 2.50 -10.48
C LEU A 229 9.30 2.22 -9.07
N ASP A 230 9.09 3.26 -8.25
CA ASP A 230 8.47 3.15 -6.92
C ASP A 230 7.04 2.59 -7.01
N ALA A 231 6.26 3.07 -7.97
CA ALA A 231 4.91 2.57 -8.22
C ALA A 231 4.95 1.09 -8.67
N ALA A 232 5.90 0.73 -9.53
CA ALA A 232 6.11 -0.67 -9.93
C ALA A 232 6.54 -1.55 -8.75
N HIS A 233 7.38 -1.04 -7.85
CA HIS A 233 7.80 -1.74 -6.63
C HIS A 233 6.62 -2.02 -5.70
N ALA A 234 5.83 -0.99 -5.41
CA ALA A 234 4.66 -1.10 -4.54
C ALA A 234 3.63 -2.11 -5.10
N LYS A 235 3.38 -2.05 -6.41
CA LYS A 235 2.48 -2.97 -7.10
C LYS A 235 2.99 -4.42 -7.09
N LEU A 236 4.28 -4.62 -7.40
CA LEU A 236 4.89 -5.95 -7.37
C LEU A 236 4.80 -6.58 -5.98
N GLN A 237 5.06 -5.80 -4.91
CA GLN A 237 4.93 -6.27 -3.54
C GLN A 237 3.50 -6.65 -3.15
N SER A 238 2.48 -5.91 -3.62
CA SER A 238 1.08 -6.26 -3.37
C SER A 238 0.68 -7.55 -4.09
N ASP A 239 1.12 -7.73 -5.34
CA ASP A 239 0.74 -8.89 -6.14
C ASP A 239 1.53 -10.15 -5.74
N LEU A 240 2.78 -9.99 -5.29
CA LEU A 240 3.58 -11.04 -4.65
C LEU A 240 2.91 -11.59 -3.37
N PHE A 241 2.14 -10.79 -2.65
CA PHE A 241 1.43 -11.27 -1.46
C PHE A 241 0.36 -12.30 -1.82
N TYR A 242 -0.40 -12.08 -2.89
CA TYR A 242 -1.47 -12.98 -3.30
C TYR A 242 -1.00 -14.16 -4.15
N SER A 243 0.13 -14.04 -4.85
CA SER A 243 0.65 -15.07 -5.74
C SER A 243 1.11 -16.36 -5.02
N LYS A 244 1.42 -16.26 -3.72
CA LYS A 244 1.83 -17.37 -2.85
C LYS A 244 0.69 -18.30 -2.44
N ASP A 245 -0.52 -17.73 -2.39
CA ASP A 245 -1.75 -18.38 -1.92
C ASP A 245 -2.47 -19.12 -3.07
N GLU A 246 -1.92 -19.09 -4.29
CA GLU A 246 -2.53 -19.67 -5.49
C GLU A 246 -2.03 -21.10 -5.79
N ILE A 247 -2.97 -22.02 -6.05
CA ILE A 247 -2.68 -23.28 -6.75
C ILE A 247 -2.43 -22.93 -8.22
N ALA A 248 -1.21 -23.17 -8.70
CA ALA A 248 -0.82 -22.75 -10.04
C ALA A 248 -0.19 -23.91 -10.83
N TRP A 249 -0.39 -23.88 -12.15
CA TRP A 249 0.36 -24.68 -13.11
C TRP A 249 1.49 -23.82 -13.68
N GLY A 250 2.75 -24.14 -13.36
CA GLY A 250 3.89 -23.34 -13.79
C GLY A 250 5.23 -23.90 -13.34
N LYS A 251 6.31 -23.20 -13.70
CA LYS A 251 7.70 -23.61 -13.42
C LYS A 251 8.18 -23.14 -12.05
N LEU A 252 8.03 -21.84 -11.76
CA LEU A 252 8.56 -21.19 -10.55
C LEU A 252 7.65 -21.38 -9.32
N SER A 253 8.24 -21.78 -8.19
CA SER A 253 7.54 -21.97 -6.91
C SER A 253 7.26 -20.65 -6.18
N ALA A 254 6.42 -20.68 -5.15
CA ALA A 254 6.13 -19.50 -4.32
C ALA A 254 7.39 -18.96 -3.61
N ARG A 255 8.31 -19.84 -3.21
CA ARG A 255 9.61 -19.45 -2.62
C ARG A 255 10.52 -18.78 -3.65
N ASP A 256 10.45 -19.23 -4.90
CA ASP A 256 11.22 -18.64 -6.00
C ASP A 256 10.71 -17.23 -6.33
N LEU A 257 9.39 -17.01 -6.33
CA LEU A 257 8.80 -15.67 -6.48
C LEU A 257 9.20 -14.73 -5.35
N ASP A 258 9.25 -15.22 -4.12
CA ASP A 258 9.79 -14.46 -2.98
C ASP A 258 11.26 -14.11 -3.14
N ARG A 259 12.06 -15.04 -3.68
CA ARG A 259 13.48 -14.78 -3.96
C ARG A 259 13.63 -13.74 -5.07
N ILE A 260 12.84 -13.81 -6.14
CA ILE A 260 12.82 -12.80 -7.22
C ILE A 260 12.45 -11.42 -6.66
N GLY A 261 11.40 -11.33 -5.82
CA GLY A 261 11.04 -10.06 -5.17
C GLY A 261 12.16 -9.52 -4.26
N GLY A 262 12.93 -10.40 -3.62
CA GLY A 262 14.14 -10.04 -2.88
C GLY A 262 15.23 -9.48 -3.79
N LEU A 263 15.59 -10.19 -4.86
CA LEU A 263 16.63 -9.80 -5.82
C LEU A 263 16.30 -8.46 -6.51
N LEU A 264 15.02 -8.25 -6.88
CA LEU A 264 14.56 -6.99 -7.46
C LEU A 264 14.58 -5.82 -6.46
N ARG A 265 14.40 -6.08 -5.16
CA ARG A 265 14.62 -5.08 -4.10
C ARG A 265 16.11 -4.80 -3.91
N ASP A 266 16.95 -5.82 -4.00
CA ASP A 266 18.40 -5.65 -3.84
C ASP A 266 18.98 -4.83 -5.03
N LEU A 267 18.32 -4.85 -6.21
CA LEU A 267 18.54 -3.92 -7.33
C LEU A 267 17.92 -2.51 -7.13
N PHE A 268 16.76 -2.44 -6.48
CA PHE A 268 16.05 -1.18 -6.20
C PHE A 268 16.84 -0.23 -5.33
N LEU A 269 17.41 -0.75 -4.24
CA LEU A 269 18.05 0.05 -3.20
C LEU A 269 19.20 0.89 -3.77
N PRO A 270 20.17 0.33 -4.53
CA PRO A 270 21.24 1.12 -5.14
C PRO A 270 20.74 2.16 -6.14
N LEU A 271 19.75 1.83 -6.98
CA LEU A 271 19.16 2.78 -7.93
C LEU A 271 18.52 3.97 -7.21
N SER A 272 17.77 3.70 -6.14
CA SER A 272 17.19 4.78 -5.36
C SER A 272 18.23 5.60 -4.63
N GLY A 273 19.33 5.00 -4.15
CA GLY A 273 20.45 5.72 -3.55
C GLY A 273 21.14 6.64 -4.56
N MET A 274 21.36 6.15 -5.78
CA MET A 274 21.89 6.98 -6.86
C MET A 274 20.96 8.16 -7.15
N ALA A 275 19.64 8.06 -6.87
CA ALA A 275 18.64 9.08 -7.24
C ALA A 275 18.64 10.25 -6.29
N MET A 276 19.22 10.03 -5.11
CA MET A 276 19.48 11.06 -4.12
C MET A 276 20.71 11.88 -4.46
N LEU A 277 21.61 11.41 -5.34
CA LEU A 277 22.88 12.11 -5.63
C LEU A 277 22.70 13.60 -5.95
N PRO A 278 21.77 14.03 -6.82
CA PRO A 278 21.59 15.45 -7.12
C PRO A 278 21.28 16.25 -5.85
N ASP A 279 20.39 15.73 -5.01
CA ASP A 279 19.99 16.38 -3.77
C ASP A 279 21.16 16.38 -2.74
N VAL A 280 22.04 15.36 -2.76
CA VAL A 280 23.28 15.30 -1.95
C VAL A 280 24.32 16.32 -2.43
N LEU A 281 24.45 16.50 -3.74
CA LEU A 281 25.36 17.49 -4.31
C LEU A 281 24.90 18.91 -3.99
N ASP A 282 23.61 19.20 -4.22
CA ASP A 282 22.99 20.48 -3.89
C ASP A 282 23.17 20.80 -2.39
N MET A 283 22.97 19.82 -1.51
CA MET A 283 23.19 19.94 -0.06
C MET A 283 24.62 20.36 0.29
N VAL A 284 25.62 19.71 -0.30
CA VAL A 284 27.04 20.02 -0.03
C VAL A 284 27.41 21.39 -0.59
N MET A 285 26.80 21.81 -1.71
CA MET A 285 27.01 23.12 -2.31
C MET A 285 26.39 24.25 -1.47
N GLU A 286 25.12 24.14 -1.09
CA GLU A 286 24.39 25.19 -0.34
C GLU A 286 25.02 25.48 1.03
N ARG A 287 25.45 24.45 1.78
CA ARG A 287 26.04 24.63 3.12
C ARG A 287 27.43 25.29 3.05
N ARG A 288 28.14 25.12 1.93
CA ARG A 288 29.49 25.66 1.69
C ARG A 288 29.48 27.10 1.19
N GLN A 289 28.43 27.50 0.48
CA GLN A 289 28.15 28.91 0.18
C GLN A 289 27.87 29.71 1.46
N ASN A 290 27.21 29.11 2.45
CA ASN A 290 26.98 29.75 3.75
C ASN A 290 28.26 29.87 4.61
N SER A 291 29.32 29.10 4.34
CA SER A 291 30.57 29.12 5.12
C SER A 291 31.71 29.92 4.48
N SER A 292 31.62 30.25 3.19
CA SER A 292 32.76 30.76 2.41
C SER A 292 32.30 31.89 1.48
N GLN A 293 32.57 33.13 1.87
CA GLN A 293 32.16 34.34 1.15
C GLN A 293 33.22 34.83 0.14
N ASP A 294 34.12 33.97 -0.38
CA ASP A 294 35.26 34.45 -1.20
C ASP A 294 35.91 33.51 -2.27
N SER A 295 35.35 32.36 -2.67
CA SER A 295 36.02 31.46 -3.65
C SER A 295 35.09 30.75 -4.66
N GLY A 296 34.28 31.50 -5.41
CA GLY A 296 33.15 30.94 -6.18
C GLY A 296 33.42 30.32 -7.57
N SER A 297 34.58 30.50 -8.21
CA SER A 297 34.78 30.12 -9.63
C SER A 297 35.52 28.80 -9.86
N ASP A 298 36.63 28.53 -9.17
CA ASP A 298 37.43 27.31 -9.40
C ASP A 298 36.79 26.06 -8.77
N GLU A 299 36.05 26.22 -7.67
CA GLU A 299 35.43 25.11 -6.93
C GLU A 299 34.22 24.50 -7.64
N ARG A 300 33.48 25.32 -8.41
CA ARG A 300 32.31 24.88 -9.18
C ARG A 300 32.72 23.98 -10.35
N LEU A 301 33.87 24.30 -10.96
CA LEU A 301 34.50 23.53 -12.03
C LEU A 301 34.98 22.16 -11.55
N ASP A 302 35.48 22.05 -10.31
CA ASP A 302 35.91 20.77 -9.74
C ASP A 302 34.73 19.83 -9.47
N ILE A 303 33.57 20.34 -9.01
CA ILE A 303 32.34 19.54 -8.83
C ILE A 303 31.76 19.12 -10.19
N GLU A 304 31.73 20.02 -11.17
CA GLU A 304 31.30 19.71 -12.54
C GLU A 304 32.19 18.61 -13.15
N ASN A 305 33.52 18.68 -12.97
CA ASN A 305 34.45 17.63 -13.41
C ASN A 305 34.19 16.28 -12.72
N VAL A 306 33.85 16.28 -11.42
CA VAL A 306 33.48 15.07 -10.68
C VAL A 306 32.17 14.48 -11.19
N VAL A 307 31.16 15.32 -11.45
CA VAL A 307 29.86 14.91 -12.00
C VAL A 307 30.02 14.36 -13.43
N GLU A 308 30.84 15.01 -14.27
CA GLU A 308 31.12 14.55 -15.64
C GLU A 308 31.84 13.19 -15.63
N THR A 309 32.85 13.03 -14.78
CA THR A 309 33.57 11.76 -14.59
C THR A 309 32.65 10.63 -14.08
N LEU A 310 31.75 10.95 -13.14
CA LEU A 310 30.74 10.01 -12.64
C LEU A 310 29.73 9.64 -13.73
N SER A 311 29.30 10.60 -14.55
CA SER A 311 28.30 10.42 -15.60
C SER A 311 28.78 9.48 -16.72
N GLY A 312 30.03 9.63 -17.16
CA GLY A 312 30.63 8.75 -18.18
C GLY A 312 30.68 7.28 -17.76
N ARG A 313 30.86 7.00 -16.46
CA ARG A 313 30.92 5.63 -15.91
C ARG A 313 29.57 5.00 -15.64
N ILE A 314 28.53 5.81 -15.41
CA ILE A 314 27.15 5.32 -15.37
C ILE A 314 26.76 4.71 -16.72
N GLY A 315 27.30 5.23 -17.83
CA GLY A 315 27.14 4.65 -19.16
C GLY A 315 27.54 3.17 -19.24
N GLU A 316 28.72 2.82 -18.74
CA GLU A 316 29.23 1.44 -18.72
C GLU A 316 28.44 0.53 -17.77
N CYS A 317 28.17 1.00 -16.54
CA CYS A 317 27.36 0.27 -15.55
C CYS A 317 25.96 -0.04 -16.11
N ALA A 318 25.34 0.95 -16.74
CA ALA A 318 24.04 0.81 -17.39
C ALA A 318 24.03 -0.26 -18.50
N GLY A 319 25.10 -0.35 -19.29
CA GLY A 319 25.22 -1.36 -20.35
C GLY A 319 25.29 -2.77 -19.77
N LEU A 320 26.07 -2.96 -18.71
CA LEU A 320 26.17 -4.24 -18.01
C LEU A 320 24.83 -4.63 -17.36
N VAL A 321 24.18 -3.71 -16.65
CA VAL A 321 22.92 -3.97 -15.94
C VAL A 321 21.79 -4.31 -16.93
N THR A 322 21.65 -3.54 -18.01
CA THR A 322 20.64 -3.80 -19.05
C THR A 322 20.84 -5.17 -19.70
N ALA A 323 22.07 -5.48 -20.15
CA ALA A 323 22.39 -6.77 -20.76
C ALA A 323 22.15 -7.95 -19.78
N GLY A 324 22.56 -7.81 -18.53
CA GLY A 324 22.40 -8.83 -17.50
C GLY A 324 20.93 -9.10 -17.12
N LEU A 325 20.12 -8.04 -16.99
CA LEU A 325 18.68 -8.18 -16.72
C LEU A 325 17.94 -8.82 -17.89
N GLN A 326 18.28 -8.45 -19.13
CA GLN A 326 17.72 -9.06 -20.34
C GLN A 326 18.07 -10.54 -20.45
N TYR A 327 19.33 -10.92 -20.15
CA TYR A 327 19.74 -12.32 -20.08
C TYR A 327 18.94 -13.09 -19.02
N ALA A 328 18.81 -12.56 -17.81
CA ALA A 328 18.06 -13.22 -16.74
C ALA A 328 16.57 -13.39 -17.10
N LEU A 329 15.95 -12.39 -17.73
CA LEU A 329 14.56 -12.49 -18.21
C LEU A 329 14.39 -13.47 -19.37
N LEU A 330 15.40 -13.60 -20.24
CA LEU A 330 15.42 -14.58 -21.33
C LEU A 330 15.52 -16.01 -20.77
N LYS A 331 16.43 -16.23 -19.82
CA LYS A 331 16.63 -17.54 -19.15
C LYS A 331 15.42 -17.96 -18.31
N LEU A 332 14.75 -17.02 -17.67
CA LEU A 332 13.50 -17.26 -16.95
C LEU A 332 12.27 -17.35 -17.88
N GLU A 333 12.45 -17.28 -19.21
CA GLU A 333 11.41 -17.32 -20.25
C GLU A 333 10.31 -16.24 -20.07
N HIS A 334 10.64 -15.12 -19.41
CA HIS A 334 9.71 -14.02 -19.23
C HIS A 334 9.62 -13.11 -20.46
N ILE A 335 10.71 -12.99 -21.23
CA ILE A 335 10.76 -12.25 -22.50
C ILE A 335 10.95 -13.23 -23.67
N THR A 336 10.20 -13.02 -24.76
CA THR A 336 10.38 -13.76 -26.02
C THR A 336 11.53 -13.17 -26.84
N PRO A 337 12.32 -13.96 -27.59
CA PRO A 337 13.38 -13.43 -28.46
C PRO A 337 12.92 -12.29 -29.39
N LYS A 338 11.69 -12.36 -29.94
CA LYS A 338 11.12 -11.29 -30.78
C LYS A 338 10.85 -9.97 -30.03
N GLN A 339 10.55 -10.04 -28.74
CA GLN A 339 10.37 -8.85 -27.89
C GLN A 339 11.73 -8.22 -27.57
N LEU A 340 12.76 -9.04 -27.41
CA LEU A 340 14.14 -8.58 -27.30
C LEU A 340 14.61 -7.88 -28.57
N ASP A 341 14.26 -8.38 -29.76
CA ASP A 341 14.61 -7.72 -31.03
C ASP A 341 13.95 -6.35 -31.19
N LYS A 342 12.71 -6.17 -30.67
CA LYS A 342 12.02 -4.86 -30.67
C LYS A 342 12.69 -3.87 -29.71
N VAL A 343 13.07 -4.32 -28.52
CA VAL A 343 13.77 -3.51 -27.52
C VAL A 343 15.21 -3.20 -27.98
N SER A 344 15.89 -4.15 -28.64
CA SER A 344 17.22 -3.96 -29.20
C SER A 344 17.22 -3.08 -30.47
N GLY A 345 16.13 -3.11 -31.25
CA GLY A 345 15.92 -2.25 -32.42
C GLY A 345 15.62 -0.79 -32.09
N GLU A 346 15.01 -0.49 -30.93
CA GLU A 346 14.84 0.89 -30.43
C GLU A 346 16.11 1.45 -29.76
N ASN A 347 17.08 0.61 -29.36
CA ASN A 347 18.29 0.98 -28.62
C ASN A 347 19.59 0.82 -29.46
N LYS A 348 19.54 0.96 -30.78
CA LYS A 348 20.77 1.07 -31.60
C LYS A 348 21.42 2.45 -31.42
N ASP A 349 22.07 2.64 -30.28
CA ASP A 349 23.02 3.74 -30.09
C ASP A 349 24.41 3.22 -30.50
N GLU A 350 24.92 3.67 -31.66
CA GLU A 350 26.19 3.25 -32.28
C GLU A 350 27.45 3.75 -31.56
N GLU A 351 27.35 4.24 -30.32
CA GLU A 351 28.44 5.02 -29.69
C GLU A 351 28.83 4.52 -28.29
N SER A 352 29.09 3.22 -28.16
CA SER A 352 29.97 2.73 -27.09
C SER A 352 31.04 1.84 -27.71
N GLY A 353 32.31 2.25 -27.61
CA GLY A 353 33.47 1.58 -28.21
C GLY A 353 33.82 0.21 -27.63
N ARG A 354 32.84 -0.56 -27.13
CA ARG A 354 33.01 -1.96 -26.72
C ARG A 354 31.89 -2.84 -27.22
N ILE A 355 32.27 -4.09 -27.49
CA ILE A 355 31.45 -5.15 -28.09
C ILE A 355 30.10 -5.22 -27.37
N PRO A 356 28.97 -5.02 -28.07
CA PRO A 356 27.66 -5.18 -27.46
C PRO A 356 27.52 -6.62 -26.97
N LEU A 357 27.36 -6.78 -25.65
CA LEU A 357 27.08 -8.07 -25.02
C LEU A 357 25.71 -8.55 -25.51
N ASP A 358 25.70 -9.51 -26.44
CA ASP A 358 24.45 -10.10 -26.92
C ASP A 358 23.97 -11.15 -25.89
N PRO A 359 22.77 -10.99 -25.28
CA PRO A 359 22.22 -11.90 -24.28
C PRO A 359 22.01 -13.34 -24.77
N ARG A 360 22.23 -13.62 -26.06
CA ARG A 360 22.03 -14.92 -26.72
C ARG A 360 23.31 -15.76 -26.83
N GLN A 361 24.48 -15.22 -26.50
CA GLN A 361 25.76 -15.92 -26.69
C GLN A 361 25.96 -17.08 -25.69
N THR A 362 26.52 -18.19 -26.19
CA THR A 362 26.96 -19.31 -25.35
C THR A 362 28.17 -18.89 -24.51
N GLY A 363 28.07 -18.96 -23.18
CA GLY A 363 29.13 -18.50 -22.27
C GLY A 363 28.96 -17.06 -21.76
N PHE A 364 27.79 -16.45 -21.94
CA PHE A 364 27.47 -15.08 -21.49
C PHE A 364 27.87 -14.79 -20.03
N MET A 365 27.63 -15.71 -19.09
CA MET A 365 28.01 -15.53 -17.68
C MET A 365 29.52 -15.30 -17.49
N ALA A 366 30.36 -16.06 -18.19
CA ALA A 366 31.82 -15.93 -18.07
C ALA A 366 32.30 -14.59 -18.67
N LEU A 367 31.72 -14.18 -19.81
CA LEU A 367 32.00 -12.89 -20.44
C LEU A 367 31.52 -11.71 -19.58
N PHE A 368 30.34 -11.85 -18.97
CA PHE A 368 29.79 -10.86 -18.04
C PHE A 368 30.67 -10.74 -16.80
N GLU A 369 31.12 -11.86 -16.23
CA GLU A 369 32.02 -11.85 -15.08
C GLU A 369 33.38 -11.24 -15.41
N GLN A 370 33.94 -11.52 -16.59
CA GLN A 370 35.16 -10.88 -17.07
C GLN A 370 34.98 -9.36 -17.20
N GLN A 371 33.93 -8.90 -17.89
CA GLN A 371 33.68 -7.46 -18.03
C GLN A 371 33.36 -6.77 -16.69
N MET A 372 32.66 -7.46 -15.79
CA MET A 372 32.43 -6.99 -14.42
C MET A 372 33.75 -6.85 -13.66
N GLN A 373 34.65 -7.83 -13.73
CA GLN A 373 35.97 -7.75 -13.09
C GLN A 373 36.82 -6.63 -13.68
N GLU A 374 36.83 -6.47 -15.01
CA GLU A 374 37.51 -5.36 -15.69
C GLU A 374 36.89 -4.00 -15.35
N TYR A 375 35.59 -3.94 -15.12
CA TYR A 375 34.90 -2.74 -14.66
C TYR A 375 35.29 -2.43 -13.21
N SER A 376 35.17 -3.40 -12.29
CA SER A 376 35.53 -3.24 -10.88
C SER A 376 37.02 -2.92 -10.67
N SER A 377 37.93 -3.45 -11.50
CA SER A 377 39.36 -3.14 -11.41
C SER A 377 39.65 -1.68 -11.78
N ARG A 378 39.03 -1.19 -12.86
CA ARG A 378 39.10 0.23 -13.27
C ARG A 378 38.42 1.14 -12.25
N GLN A 379 37.33 0.67 -11.64
CA GLN A 379 36.60 1.39 -10.61
C GLN A 379 37.43 1.63 -9.35
N ARG A 380 38.25 0.65 -8.95
CA ARG A 380 39.17 0.76 -7.80
C ARG A 380 40.33 1.74 -8.03
N GLN A 381 40.71 1.99 -9.28
CA GLN A 381 41.80 2.92 -9.63
C GLN A 381 41.36 4.39 -9.60
N LEU A 382 40.06 4.65 -9.78
CA LEU A 382 39.50 5.99 -9.99
C LEU A 382 39.55 6.92 -8.76
N PRO A 383 39.24 6.46 -7.53
CA PRO A 383 39.45 7.27 -6.33
C PRO A 383 40.91 7.71 -6.17
N ARG A 384 41.87 6.87 -6.57
CA ARG A 384 43.30 7.20 -6.48
C ARG A 384 43.69 8.29 -7.49
N THR A 385 43.24 8.18 -8.75
CA THR A 385 43.56 9.17 -9.78
C THR A 385 42.95 10.54 -9.50
N LEU A 386 41.73 10.56 -8.94
CA LEU A 386 41.09 11.80 -8.50
C LEU A 386 41.78 12.39 -7.27
N ALA A 387 42.15 11.54 -6.30
CA ALA A 387 42.88 11.99 -5.11
C ALA A 387 44.26 12.59 -5.46
N THR A 388 44.99 12.01 -6.42
CA THR A 388 46.28 12.54 -6.89
C THR A 388 46.12 13.80 -7.73
N GLY A 389 45.11 13.88 -8.59
CA GLY A 389 44.85 15.07 -9.42
C GLY A 389 44.37 16.29 -8.62
N ILE A 390 43.66 16.07 -7.50
CA ILE A 390 43.29 17.13 -6.54
C ILE A 390 44.53 17.57 -5.74
N ALA A 391 45.44 16.65 -5.41
CA ALA A 391 46.68 16.98 -4.70
C ALA A 391 47.67 17.80 -5.55
N GLU A 392 47.77 17.55 -6.87
CA GLU A 392 48.66 18.30 -7.78
C GLU A 392 48.20 19.74 -8.04
N LYS A 393 46.90 20.05 -7.90
CA LYS A 393 46.34 21.39 -8.13
C LYS A 393 46.52 22.37 -6.95
N THR A 394 47.04 21.91 -5.81
CA THR A 394 47.10 22.73 -4.58
C THR A 394 48.55 23.07 -4.24
N ASP A 395 49.01 24.26 -4.62
CA ASP A 395 50.29 24.80 -4.15
C ASP A 395 50.23 25.04 -2.62
N ALA A 396 51.15 24.38 -1.91
CA ALA A 396 51.69 24.67 -0.57
C ALA A 396 50.74 25.09 0.60
N ALA A 397 50.76 24.24 1.64
CA ALA A 397 50.73 24.63 3.07
C ALA A 397 49.40 24.90 3.81
N SER A 398 48.24 24.42 3.35
CA SER A 398 47.07 24.30 4.22
C SER A 398 46.34 22.96 4.07
N ASP A 399 46.43 22.14 5.13
CA ASP A 399 45.69 20.90 5.36
C ASP A 399 46.06 19.68 4.46
N GLU A 400 47.34 19.29 4.48
CA GLU A 400 47.95 18.13 3.79
C GLU A 400 47.37 16.73 4.16
N GLY A 401 46.28 16.67 4.94
CA GLY A 401 45.66 15.43 5.42
C GLY A 401 44.13 15.37 5.32
N ALA A 402 43.47 16.39 4.76
CA ALA A 402 42.01 16.45 4.75
C ALA A 402 41.39 15.68 3.58
N VAL A 403 40.75 14.55 3.86
CA VAL A 403 39.81 13.96 2.88
C VAL A 403 38.64 14.92 2.69
N ARG A 404 38.57 15.56 1.51
CA ARG A 404 37.45 16.42 1.12
C ARG A 404 36.15 15.61 1.08
N GLN A 405 35.04 16.24 1.47
CA GLN A 405 33.70 15.62 1.47
C GLN A 405 33.31 15.05 0.10
N GLU A 406 33.78 15.67 -0.99
CA GLU A 406 33.64 15.24 -2.38
C GLU A 406 34.13 13.79 -2.60
N PHE A 407 35.19 13.38 -1.90
CA PHE A 407 35.75 12.04 -2.00
C PHE A 407 34.79 10.96 -1.48
N PHE A 408 34.09 11.25 -0.37
CA PHE A 408 33.09 10.33 0.18
C PHE A 408 31.87 10.18 -0.74
N ILE A 409 31.50 11.24 -1.48
CA ILE A 409 30.41 11.20 -2.48
C ILE A 409 30.81 10.35 -3.69
N VAL A 410 32.07 10.44 -4.12
CA VAL A 410 32.61 9.57 -5.18
C VAL A 410 32.60 8.12 -4.72
N LEU A 411 33.09 7.83 -3.51
CA LEU A 411 33.03 6.48 -2.93
C LEU A 411 31.59 5.96 -2.81
N TYR A 412 30.66 6.82 -2.42
CA TYR A 412 29.22 6.52 -2.35
C TYR A 412 28.70 6.04 -3.70
N MET A 413 28.92 6.84 -4.76
CA MET A 413 28.43 6.51 -6.10
C MET A 413 29.08 5.25 -6.68
N LEU A 414 30.38 5.08 -6.47
CA LEU A 414 31.08 3.88 -6.95
C LEU A 414 30.54 2.63 -6.25
N GLN A 415 30.38 2.65 -4.93
CA GLN A 415 29.87 1.50 -4.21
C GLN A 415 28.42 1.15 -4.58
N LEU A 416 27.57 2.14 -4.85
CA LEU A 416 26.21 1.89 -5.34
C LEU A 416 26.21 1.24 -6.73
N GLN A 417 27.08 1.70 -7.65
CA GLN A 417 27.23 1.09 -8.96
C GLN A 417 27.73 -0.36 -8.87
N ASP A 418 28.73 -0.62 -8.01
CA ASP A 418 29.26 -1.96 -7.76
C ASP A 418 28.18 -2.88 -7.15
N SER A 419 27.39 -2.35 -6.20
CA SER A 419 26.26 -3.07 -5.61
C SER A 419 25.18 -3.41 -6.65
N LEU A 420 24.92 -2.50 -7.60
CA LEU A 420 23.96 -2.71 -8.68
C LEU A 420 24.41 -3.82 -9.65
N VAL A 421 25.69 -3.81 -10.04
CA VAL A 421 26.26 -4.84 -10.92
C VAL A 421 26.31 -6.20 -10.21
N LYS A 422 26.70 -6.24 -8.92
CA LYS A 422 26.67 -7.47 -8.10
C LYS A 422 25.26 -8.03 -7.93
N ALA A 423 24.27 -7.18 -7.63
CA ALA A 423 22.87 -7.59 -7.54
C ALA A 423 22.34 -8.13 -8.88
N THR A 424 22.80 -7.56 -9.99
CA THR A 424 22.49 -8.08 -11.34
C THR A 424 23.09 -9.46 -11.55
N ARG A 425 24.35 -9.67 -11.15
CA ARG A 425 25.00 -11.00 -11.18
C ARG A 425 24.24 -12.01 -10.33
N GLU A 426 23.77 -11.65 -9.14
CA GLU A 426 22.96 -12.54 -8.29
C GLU A 426 21.62 -12.90 -8.93
N PHE A 427 21.00 -11.97 -9.66
CA PHE A 427 19.78 -12.25 -10.40
C PHE A 427 20.03 -13.20 -11.57
N MET A 428 21.14 -13.02 -12.28
CA MET A 428 21.58 -13.91 -13.36
C MET A 428 21.94 -15.31 -12.84
N SER A 429 22.70 -15.40 -11.74
CA SER A 429 23.09 -16.68 -11.14
C SER A 429 21.88 -17.44 -10.61
N PHE A 430 20.87 -16.75 -10.08
CA PHE A 430 19.59 -17.35 -9.75
C PHE A 430 18.88 -17.92 -10.99
N ALA A 431 18.86 -17.18 -12.10
CA ALA A 431 18.24 -17.66 -13.33
C ALA A 431 18.94 -18.93 -13.86
N ASP A 432 20.27 -18.96 -13.89
CA ASP A 432 21.03 -20.13 -14.34
C ASP A 432 20.92 -21.32 -13.37
N ALA A 433 20.92 -21.08 -12.05
CA ALA A 433 20.66 -22.12 -11.06
C ALA A 433 19.29 -22.78 -11.30
N LYS A 434 18.24 -22.02 -11.63
CA LYS A 434 16.92 -22.59 -11.93
C LYS A 434 16.85 -23.38 -13.24
N VAL A 435 17.69 -23.05 -14.20
CA VAL A 435 17.85 -23.84 -15.44
C VAL A 435 18.63 -25.13 -15.14
N ALA A 436 19.71 -25.04 -14.36
CA ALA A 436 20.55 -26.17 -13.96
C ALA A 436 19.80 -27.18 -13.07
N ASP A 437 19.01 -26.70 -12.11
CA ASP A 437 18.12 -27.49 -11.23
C ASP A 437 17.03 -28.24 -12.03
N GLY A 438 16.87 -27.97 -13.32
CA GLY A 438 15.83 -28.54 -14.16
C GLY A 438 14.43 -27.98 -13.88
N THR A 439 14.29 -27.00 -12.99
CA THR A 439 13.01 -26.35 -12.65
C THR A 439 12.37 -25.68 -13.87
N MET A 440 13.19 -25.20 -14.81
CA MET A 440 12.70 -24.57 -16.04
C MET A 440 12.30 -25.56 -17.15
N LYS A 441 12.51 -26.88 -16.99
CA LYS A 441 12.29 -27.88 -18.06
C LYS A 441 10.81 -28.17 -18.33
N GLN A 442 9.98 -28.29 -17.29
CA GLN A 442 8.57 -28.67 -17.42
C GLN A 442 7.68 -27.90 -16.43
N ASN A 443 6.42 -27.73 -16.79
CA ASN A 443 5.42 -27.13 -15.91
C ASN A 443 4.94 -28.17 -14.88
N ARG A 444 4.79 -27.74 -13.62
CA ARG A 444 4.31 -28.58 -12.52
C ARG A 444 3.14 -27.93 -11.79
N VAL A 445 2.34 -28.74 -11.10
CA VAL A 445 1.34 -28.24 -10.14
C VAL A 445 2.07 -27.74 -8.89
N ILE A 446 1.76 -26.51 -8.48
CA ILE A 446 2.36 -25.87 -7.31
C ILE A 446 1.26 -25.58 -6.32
N PHE A 447 1.38 -26.20 -5.13
CA PHE A 447 0.45 -26.02 -4.03
C PHE A 447 0.83 -24.80 -3.16
N PRO A 448 -0.15 -24.12 -2.55
CA PRO A 448 0.09 -22.98 -1.69
C PRO A 448 0.83 -23.40 -0.41
N VAL A 449 1.72 -22.53 0.07
CA VAL A 449 2.50 -22.76 1.29
C VAL A 449 1.70 -22.38 2.54
N CYS A 450 0.66 -21.53 2.40
CA CYS A 450 -0.14 -21.04 3.51
C CYS A 450 -1.46 -21.81 3.68
N SER A 451 -1.78 -22.15 4.93
CA SER A 451 -3.03 -22.80 5.33
C SER A 451 -4.18 -21.78 5.42
N ILE A 452 -5.41 -22.19 5.11
CA ILE A 452 -6.66 -21.40 5.27
C ILE A 452 -6.79 -20.86 6.72
N ARG A 453 -6.22 -21.58 7.71
CA ARG A 453 -6.15 -21.13 9.10
C ARG A 453 -5.39 -19.80 9.26
N ASN A 454 -4.41 -19.49 8.41
CA ASN A 454 -3.69 -18.21 8.41
C ASN A 454 -4.47 -17.07 7.73
N TRP A 455 -5.51 -17.40 6.96
CA TRP A 455 -6.43 -16.38 6.44
C TRP A 455 -7.43 -15.94 7.50
N LEU A 456 -7.88 -16.89 8.33
CA LEU A 456 -8.81 -16.68 9.45
C LEU A 456 -8.10 -16.19 10.72
N SER A 457 -6.91 -16.71 11.02
CA SER A 457 -6.06 -16.13 12.05
C SER A 457 -5.62 -14.77 11.54
N GLY A 458 -6.05 -13.73 12.24
CA GLY A 458 -5.68 -12.36 11.95
C GLY A 458 -4.21 -12.10 12.23
N SER A 459 -3.29 -12.92 11.70
CA SER A 459 -1.85 -12.69 11.72
C SER A 459 -1.54 -11.49 10.84
N SER A 460 -1.89 -10.31 11.35
CA SER A 460 -1.09 -9.13 11.11
C SER A 460 0.33 -9.54 11.47
N THR A 461 1.17 -9.68 10.44
CA THR A 461 2.61 -9.89 10.57
C THR A 461 3.30 -8.65 11.13
N THR A 462 2.55 -7.72 11.73
CA THR A 462 3.04 -6.90 12.82
C THR A 462 3.37 -7.89 13.93
N SER A 463 4.64 -8.19 14.10
CA SER A 463 5.17 -8.53 15.42
C SER A 463 4.81 -7.36 16.33
N SER A 464 3.57 -7.35 16.85
CA SER A 464 3.14 -6.45 17.89
C SER A 464 3.93 -6.91 19.10
N VAL A 465 5.09 -6.29 19.28
CA VAL A 465 5.68 -6.21 20.61
C VAL A 465 4.54 -5.69 21.48
N GLN A 466 4.03 -6.55 22.36
CA GLN A 466 2.94 -6.18 23.25
C GLN A 466 3.54 -5.15 24.21
N TYR A 467 3.30 -3.88 23.94
CA TYR A 467 3.74 -2.82 24.82
C TYR A 467 2.91 -2.89 26.10
N PRO A 468 3.51 -2.65 27.27
CA PRO A 468 2.76 -2.50 28.51
C PRO A 468 1.71 -1.40 28.34
N ASP A 469 0.44 -1.71 28.65
CA ASP A 469 -0.63 -0.70 28.67
C ASP A 469 -0.26 0.36 29.73
N PRO A 470 -0.14 1.65 29.38
CA PRO A 470 0.27 2.68 30.34
C PRO A 470 -0.79 2.96 31.43
N GLU A 471 -2.04 2.59 31.18
CA GLU A 471 -3.16 2.91 32.08
C GLU A 471 -3.49 1.78 33.07
N HIS A 472 -3.09 0.53 32.81
CA HIS A 472 -3.54 -0.62 33.61
C HIS A 472 -2.46 -1.70 33.71
N LEU A 473 -2.26 -2.21 34.92
CA LEU A 473 -1.47 -3.42 35.18
C LEU A 473 -2.24 -4.70 34.77
N PRO A 474 -1.57 -5.83 34.53
CA PRO A 474 -2.24 -7.08 34.18
C PRO A 474 -3.27 -7.48 35.26
N PRO A 475 -4.44 -7.99 34.86
CA PRO A 475 -5.53 -8.30 35.79
C PRO A 475 -5.11 -9.41 36.76
N ALA A 476 -5.27 -9.17 38.05
CA ALA A 476 -4.96 -10.12 39.12
C ALA A 476 -6.19 -10.89 39.62
N THR A 477 -7.40 -10.39 39.38
CA THR A 477 -8.66 -10.98 39.89
C THR A 477 -9.64 -11.29 38.76
N MET A 478 -10.49 -12.31 38.92
CA MET A 478 -11.53 -12.66 37.92
C MET A 478 -12.49 -11.50 37.61
N TRP A 479 -12.81 -10.64 38.58
CA TRP A 479 -13.60 -9.43 38.36
C TRP A 479 -12.88 -8.41 37.46
N GLN A 480 -11.55 -8.27 37.59
CA GLN A 480 -10.73 -7.46 36.69
C GLN A 480 -10.64 -8.08 35.28
N GLY A 481 -10.70 -9.42 35.20
CA GLY A 481 -10.89 -10.14 33.94
C GLY A 481 -12.25 -9.87 33.27
N ALA A 482 -13.32 -9.71 34.05
CA ALA A 482 -14.64 -9.36 33.52
C ALA A 482 -14.73 -7.87 33.11
N SER A 483 -14.13 -6.95 33.89
CA SER A 483 -14.13 -5.52 33.56
C SER A 483 -13.28 -5.21 32.32
N THR A 484 -12.22 -5.98 32.06
CA THR A 484 -11.45 -5.89 30.80
C THR A 484 -12.28 -6.29 29.57
N LEU A 485 -13.24 -7.23 29.70
CA LEU A 485 -14.22 -7.52 28.65
C LEU A 485 -15.13 -6.31 28.38
N PHE A 486 -15.64 -5.65 29.43
CA PHE A 486 -16.44 -4.43 29.30
C PHE A 486 -15.65 -3.28 28.68
N ARG A 487 -14.37 -3.11 29.06
CA ARG A 487 -13.43 -2.16 28.46
C ARG A 487 -13.25 -2.43 26.96
N SER A 488 -13.10 -3.70 26.58
CA SER A 488 -12.95 -4.11 25.18
C SER A 488 -14.20 -3.77 24.36
N ILE A 489 -15.40 -3.96 24.92
CA ILE A 489 -16.66 -3.57 24.25
C ILE A 489 -16.74 -2.05 24.10
N SER A 490 -16.43 -1.29 25.16
CA SER A 490 -16.45 0.17 25.14
C SER A 490 -15.42 0.75 24.15
N SER A 491 -14.21 0.21 24.11
CA SER A 491 -13.17 0.65 23.16
C SER A 491 -13.53 0.30 21.71
N VAL A 492 -14.20 -0.83 21.48
CA VAL A 492 -14.75 -1.19 20.16
C VAL A 492 -15.84 -0.20 19.76
N ILE A 493 -16.77 0.15 20.64
CA ILE A 493 -17.85 1.12 20.35
C ILE A 493 -17.29 2.51 20.05
N LYS A 494 -16.29 2.98 20.82
CA LYS A 494 -15.61 4.28 20.63
C LYS A 494 -14.66 4.30 19.43
N SER A 495 -14.30 3.14 18.87
CA SER A 495 -13.35 3.07 17.76
C SER A 495 -13.86 3.80 16.51
N GLU A 496 -12.96 4.41 15.74
CA GLU A 496 -13.30 5.07 14.46
C GLU A 496 -14.05 4.13 13.50
N GLN A 497 -13.79 2.82 13.60
CA GLN A 497 -14.41 1.80 12.78
C GLN A 497 -15.89 1.59 13.15
N SER A 498 -16.20 1.57 14.44
CA SER A 498 -17.59 1.51 14.93
C SER A 498 -18.39 2.75 14.56
N ILE A 499 -17.81 3.95 14.70
CA ILE A 499 -18.47 5.19 14.29
C ILE A 499 -18.78 5.18 12.78
N PHE A 500 -17.88 4.66 11.95
CA PHE A 500 -18.19 4.48 10.52
C PHE A 500 -19.40 3.56 10.32
N GLY A 501 -19.43 2.41 11.00
CA GLY A 501 -20.57 1.50 10.93
C GLY A 501 -21.89 2.16 11.37
N PHE A 502 -21.83 2.97 12.43
CA PHE A 502 -22.98 3.72 12.94
C PHE A 502 -23.51 4.72 11.90
N ARG A 503 -22.63 5.46 11.20
CA ARG A 503 -23.05 6.39 10.13
C ARG A 503 -23.77 5.68 9.00
N VAL A 504 -23.25 4.53 8.56
CA VAL A 504 -23.89 3.74 7.51
C VAL A 504 -25.25 3.23 7.99
N ALA A 505 -25.35 2.76 9.23
CA ALA A 505 -26.60 2.30 9.83
C ALA A 505 -27.64 3.44 9.92
N ALA A 506 -27.24 4.61 10.40
CA ALA A 506 -28.12 5.76 10.55
C ALA A 506 -28.58 6.30 9.18
N ALA A 507 -27.69 6.39 8.20
CA ALA A 507 -28.03 6.79 6.84
C ALA A 507 -29.01 5.80 6.18
N ALA A 508 -28.74 4.49 6.29
CA ALA A 508 -29.63 3.46 5.78
C ALA A 508 -31.00 3.50 6.49
N PHE A 509 -31.01 3.74 7.81
CA PHE A 509 -32.22 3.83 8.61
C PHE A 509 -33.10 5.03 8.26
N CYS A 510 -32.54 6.18 7.85
CA CYS A 510 -33.34 7.32 7.38
C CYS A 510 -34.26 6.97 6.20
N VAL A 511 -33.85 6.05 5.34
CA VAL A 511 -34.70 5.52 4.25
C VAL A 511 -35.52 4.32 4.74
N GLY A 512 -34.89 3.44 5.54
CA GLY A 512 -35.50 2.22 6.06
C GLY A 512 -36.67 2.45 7.01
N ILE A 513 -36.71 3.58 7.73
CA ILE A 513 -37.79 3.93 8.66
C ILE A 513 -39.15 3.93 7.96
N LEU A 514 -39.20 4.36 6.69
CA LEU A 514 -40.42 4.35 5.89
C LEU A 514 -41.01 2.95 5.68
N ALA A 515 -40.21 1.89 5.80
CA ALA A 515 -40.69 0.51 5.71
C ALA A 515 -41.39 0.03 7.00
N PHE A 516 -41.14 0.70 8.14
CA PHE A 516 -41.58 0.25 9.45
C PHE A 516 -42.79 0.99 10.02
N LEU A 517 -43.20 2.12 9.43
CA LEU A 517 -44.40 2.86 9.83
C LEU A 517 -45.60 2.49 8.96
N HIS A 518 -46.78 2.32 9.59
CA HIS A 518 -48.04 1.98 8.92
C HIS A 518 -48.37 2.90 7.74
N GLN A 519 -48.22 4.22 7.90
CA GLN A 519 -48.62 5.20 6.87
C GLN A 519 -47.69 5.25 5.66
N THR A 520 -46.42 4.87 5.83
CA THR A 520 -45.38 5.04 4.79
C THR A 520 -44.86 3.72 4.21
N GLN A 521 -45.26 2.58 4.79
CA GLN A 521 -44.86 1.25 4.33
C GLN A 521 -45.25 0.99 2.86
N ASP A 522 -46.48 1.34 2.48
CA ASP A 522 -46.94 1.21 1.10
C ASP A 522 -46.15 2.11 0.13
N PHE A 523 -45.79 3.32 0.58
CA PHE A 523 -44.95 4.23 -0.20
C PHE A 523 -43.55 3.64 -0.41
N PHE A 524 -42.93 3.08 0.64
CA PHE A 524 -41.61 2.45 0.54
C PHE A 524 -41.58 1.31 -0.49
N VAL A 525 -42.62 0.47 -0.49
CA VAL A 525 -42.74 -0.65 -1.44
C VAL A 525 -43.02 -0.15 -2.86
N ARG A 526 -43.98 0.77 -3.04
CA ARG A 526 -44.37 1.31 -4.36
C ARG A 526 -43.24 2.08 -5.05
N GLN A 527 -42.49 2.89 -4.30
CA GLN A 527 -41.39 3.71 -4.83
C GLN A 527 -40.03 2.98 -4.86
N ARG A 528 -40.00 1.70 -4.44
CA ARG A 528 -38.78 0.87 -4.43
C ARG A 528 -37.62 1.53 -3.68
N CYS A 529 -37.91 2.17 -2.54
CA CYS A 529 -36.94 2.86 -1.69
C CYS A 529 -35.81 1.95 -1.17
N ILE A 530 -35.99 0.62 -1.25
CA ILE A 530 -34.93 -0.38 -1.03
C ILE A 530 -33.66 -0.10 -1.85
N TRP A 531 -33.79 0.43 -3.08
CA TRP A 531 -32.62 0.77 -3.91
C TRP A 531 -31.81 1.92 -3.35
N ALA A 532 -32.46 2.96 -2.80
CA ALA A 532 -31.77 4.05 -2.15
C ALA A 532 -30.96 3.53 -0.95
N MET A 533 -31.54 2.61 -0.16
CA MET A 533 -30.84 1.99 0.97
C MET A 533 -29.63 1.12 0.52
N ILE A 534 -29.78 0.31 -0.54
CA ILE A 534 -28.67 -0.46 -1.12
C ILE A 534 -27.55 0.47 -1.62
N VAL A 535 -27.91 1.58 -2.26
CA VAL A 535 -26.95 2.59 -2.75
C VAL A 535 -26.18 3.23 -1.61
N ILE A 536 -26.80 3.51 -0.47
CA ILE A 536 -26.13 4.06 0.73
C ILE A 536 -25.07 3.07 1.25
N VAL A 537 -25.45 1.80 1.39
CA VAL A 537 -24.57 0.74 1.93
C VAL A 537 -23.38 0.47 1.01
N ILE A 538 -23.59 0.35 -0.30
CA ILE A 538 -22.51 0.24 -1.29
C ILE A 538 -21.71 1.56 -1.34
N GLY A 539 -22.43 2.66 -1.14
CA GLY A 539 -22.06 4.04 -1.32
C GLY A 539 -20.90 4.53 -0.46
N MET A 540 -21.10 4.37 0.84
CA MET A 540 -20.27 4.97 1.87
C MET A 540 -18.95 4.22 2.02
N SER A 541 -17.88 4.99 2.19
CA SER A 541 -16.52 4.51 2.48
C SER A 541 -16.01 5.11 3.79
N PRO A 542 -14.97 4.53 4.43
CA PRO A 542 -14.50 4.99 5.74
C PRO A 542 -14.03 6.45 5.79
N THR A 543 -13.59 7.02 4.66
CA THR A 543 -13.19 8.43 4.57
C THR A 543 -14.20 9.25 3.77
N SER A 544 -14.35 10.53 4.12
CA SER A 544 -15.24 11.46 3.42
C SER A 544 -14.84 11.69 1.96
N GLY A 545 -13.55 11.89 1.67
CA GLY A 545 -13.06 12.17 0.31
C GLY A 545 -13.29 11.02 -0.66
N GLN A 546 -13.04 9.79 -0.22
CA GLN A 546 -13.36 8.60 -1.02
C GLN A 546 -14.86 8.46 -1.26
N THR A 547 -15.67 8.77 -0.25
CA THR A 547 -17.13 8.73 -0.35
C THR A 547 -17.66 9.79 -1.32
N LEU A 548 -17.15 11.02 -1.27
CA LEU A 548 -17.58 12.11 -2.16
C LEU A 548 -17.20 11.83 -3.62
N LEU A 549 -15.94 11.45 -3.86
CA LEU A 549 -15.49 11.04 -5.19
C LEU A 549 -16.34 9.87 -5.71
N GLY A 550 -16.64 8.90 -4.84
CA GLY A 550 -17.52 7.77 -5.16
C GLY A 550 -18.94 8.20 -5.52
N PHE A 551 -19.51 9.20 -4.84
CA PHE A 551 -20.85 9.72 -5.17
C PHE A 551 -20.87 10.48 -6.48
N VAL A 552 -19.92 11.39 -6.72
CA VAL A 552 -19.81 12.11 -7.99
C VAL A 552 -19.67 11.13 -9.15
N THR A 553 -18.78 10.13 -9.00
CA THR A 553 -18.57 9.10 -10.02
C THR A 553 -19.83 8.27 -10.25
N ARG A 554 -20.58 7.92 -9.20
CA ARG A 554 -21.84 7.16 -9.32
C ARG A 554 -22.94 7.96 -10.00
N ILE A 555 -23.12 9.23 -9.64
CA ILE A 555 -24.12 10.12 -10.26
C ILE A 555 -23.77 10.31 -11.75
N ALA A 556 -22.50 10.59 -12.07
CA ALA A 556 -22.06 10.70 -13.46
C ALA A 556 -22.28 9.38 -14.23
N ALA A 557 -21.91 8.23 -13.63
CA ALA A 557 -22.10 6.93 -14.25
C ALA A 557 -23.58 6.57 -14.45
N THR A 558 -24.49 6.94 -13.55
CA THR A 558 -25.93 6.71 -13.73
C THR A 558 -26.53 7.61 -14.79
N VAL A 559 -26.08 8.86 -14.92
CA VAL A 559 -26.48 9.75 -16.03
C VAL A 559 -26.04 9.18 -17.37
N VAL A 560 -24.77 8.74 -17.48
CA VAL A 560 -24.25 8.08 -18.68
C VAL A 560 -25.01 6.78 -18.97
N SER A 561 -25.26 5.97 -17.93
CA SER A 561 -26.02 4.73 -18.08
C SER A 561 -27.46 4.96 -18.51
N LEU A 562 -28.10 6.04 -18.05
CA LEU A 562 -29.43 6.44 -18.48
C LEU A 562 -29.42 6.85 -19.96
N ALA A 563 -28.47 7.69 -20.36
CA ALA A 563 -28.32 8.13 -21.75
C ALA A 563 -28.09 6.94 -22.69
N LEU A 564 -27.17 6.03 -22.34
CA LEU A 564 -26.92 4.80 -23.10
C LEU A 564 -28.16 3.90 -23.15
N SER A 565 -28.87 3.74 -22.03
CA SER A 565 -30.12 2.96 -22.00
C SER A 565 -31.20 3.54 -22.91
N LEU A 566 -31.29 4.87 -23.02
CA LEU A 566 -32.24 5.54 -23.92
C LEU A 566 -31.81 5.41 -25.37
N MET A 567 -30.51 5.60 -25.67
CA MET A 567 -29.97 5.40 -27.02
C MET A 567 -30.27 3.99 -27.52
N VAL A 568 -30.03 2.98 -26.70
CA VAL A 568 -30.30 1.59 -27.07
C VAL A 568 -31.80 1.30 -27.22
N TRP A 569 -32.68 2.04 -26.56
CA TRP A 569 -34.13 1.88 -26.74
C TRP A 569 -34.63 2.52 -28.04
N TYR A 570 -34.14 3.73 -28.36
CA TYR A 570 -34.63 4.52 -29.49
C TYR A 570 -33.96 4.20 -30.83
N ILE A 571 -32.66 3.86 -30.86
CA ILE A 571 -31.93 3.50 -32.09
C ILE A 571 -32.60 2.32 -32.84
N PRO A 572 -32.99 1.22 -32.18
CA PRO A 572 -33.66 0.10 -32.85
C PRO A 572 -35.17 0.26 -33.02
N ASP A 573 -35.73 1.46 -32.80
CA ASP A 573 -37.17 1.75 -32.98
C ASP A 573 -38.08 0.77 -32.22
N GLN A 574 -37.72 0.48 -30.96
CA GLN A 574 -38.44 -0.46 -30.08
C GLN A 574 -38.55 -1.91 -30.59
N LYS A 575 -37.86 -2.25 -31.69
CA LYS A 575 -37.83 -3.61 -32.21
C LYS A 575 -36.97 -4.48 -31.31
N THR A 576 -37.57 -5.51 -30.74
CA THR A 576 -36.94 -6.43 -29.79
C THR A 576 -35.61 -6.96 -30.30
N ALA A 577 -35.50 -7.30 -31.59
CA ALA A 577 -34.25 -7.78 -32.19
C ALA A 577 -33.10 -6.76 -32.18
N GLY A 578 -33.39 -5.47 -32.45
CA GLY A 578 -32.37 -4.43 -32.42
C GLY A 578 -32.00 -4.02 -30.98
N VAL A 579 -32.96 -4.04 -30.05
CA VAL A 579 -32.69 -3.85 -28.62
C VAL A 579 -31.82 -4.99 -28.07
N ILE A 580 -31.96 -6.23 -28.57
CA ILE A 580 -31.10 -7.37 -28.17
C ILE A 580 -29.65 -7.21 -28.66
N VAL A 581 -29.45 -6.64 -29.86
CA VAL A 581 -28.13 -6.43 -30.45
C VAL A 581 -27.39 -5.28 -29.76
N PHE A 582 -28.09 -4.21 -29.39
CA PHE A 582 -27.52 -3.03 -28.74
C PHE A 582 -27.52 -3.10 -27.19
N LEU A 583 -28.47 -3.83 -26.59
CA LEU A 583 -28.57 -4.07 -25.14
C LEU A 583 -28.41 -5.56 -24.89
N TYR A 584 -27.24 -5.96 -24.45
CA TYR A 584 -27.02 -7.34 -24.04
C TYR A 584 -27.65 -7.59 -22.64
N LEU A 585 -28.99 -7.80 -22.66
CA LEU A 585 -29.95 -8.41 -21.71
C LEU A 585 -30.32 -7.72 -20.38
N ALA A 586 -31.64 -7.73 -20.06
CA ALA A 586 -32.16 -8.20 -18.75
C ALA A 586 -33.66 -7.96 -18.44
N ASN A 587 -34.01 -6.75 -17.99
CA ASN A 587 -35.23 -6.55 -17.18
C ASN A 587 -36.55 -6.66 -17.97
N VAL A 588 -36.51 -6.61 -19.31
CA VAL A 588 -37.72 -6.64 -20.15
C VAL A 588 -38.29 -8.06 -20.30
N PHE A 589 -37.45 -9.10 -20.18
CA PHE A 589 -37.87 -10.48 -20.40
C PHE A 589 -38.40 -11.19 -19.15
N GLU A 590 -37.87 -10.87 -17.97
CA GLU A 590 -38.31 -11.46 -16.69
C GLU A 590 -39.82 -11.26 -16.49
N ILE A 591 -40.35 -10.08 -16.82
CA ILE A 591 -41.77 -9.73 -16.60
C ILE A 591 -42.67 -10.24 -17.73
N ARG A 592 -42.13 -10.38 -18.97
CA ARG A 592 -42.86 -11.02 -20.08
C ARG A 592 -42.99 -12.53 -19.89
N LYS A 593 -42.05 -13.18 -19.19
CA LYS A 593 -42.06 -14.63 -18.97
C LYS A 593 -42.76 -15.06 -17.68
N LEU A 594 -42.58 -14.32 -16.58
CA LEU A 594 -43.27 -14.59 -15.30
C LEU A 594 -44.74 -14.13 -15.31
N GLY A 595 -45.14 -13.28 -16.25
CA GLY A 595 -46.48 -12.68 -16.28
C GLY A 595 -46.61 -11.50 -15.32
N LEU A 596 -47.55 -10.60 -15.62
CA LEU A 596 -47.78 -9.37 -14.84
C LEU A 596 -48.18 -9.70 -13.39
N GLU A 597 -49.00 -10.74 -13.20
CA GLU A 597 -49.56 -11.14 -11.89
C GLU A 597 -48.49 -11.62 -10.89
N VAL A 598 -47.51 -12.42 -11.34
CA VAL A 598 -46.41 -12.89 -10.49
C VAL A 598 -45.40 -11.76 -10.20
N GLY A 599 -45.17 -10.87 -11.17
CA GLY A 599 -44.33 -9.68 -10.98
C GLY A 599 -44.91 -8.68 -9.97
N THR A 600 -46.23 -8.56 -9.91
CA THR A 600 -46.95 -7.70 -8.94
C THR A 600 -47.29 -8.38 -7.62
N SER A 601 -47.08 -9.69 -7.49
CA SER A 601 -47.40 -10.47 -6.28
C SER A 601 -46.73 -9.98 -4.99
N ASN A 602 -45.64 -9.20 -5.12
CA ASN A 602 -44.96 -8.56 -3.99
C ASN A 602 -45.47 -7.16 -3.65
N GLY A 603 -46.57 -6.70 -4.26
CA GLY A 603 -47.14 -5.37 -4.06
C GLY A 603 -46.41 -4.24 -4.80
N GLN A 604 -45.48 -4.56 -5.71
CA GLN A 604 -44.72 -3.57 -6.49
C GLN A 604 -45.36 -3.31 -7.87
N PRO A 605 -45.63 -2.05 -8.25
CA PRO A 605 -46.13 -1.73 -9.59
C PRO A 605 -45.06 -1.93 -10.67
N TYR A 606 -45.52 -2.31 -11.86
CA TYR A 606 -44.71 -2.42 -13.07
C TYR A 606 -44.52 -1.04 -13.73
N TYR A 607 -43.28 -0.69 -14.09
CA TYR A 607 -42.96 0.54 -14.81
C TYR A 607 -42.21 0.23 -16.11
N PRO A 608 -42.56 0.88 -17.24
CA PRO A 608 -41.82 0.76 -18.49
C PRO A 608 -40.45 1.45 -18.41
N ILE A 609 -39.51 1.06 -19.27
CA ILE A 609 -38.08 1.44 -19.19
C ILE A 609 -37.83 2.95 -19.14
N TYR A 610 -38.57 3.72 -19.95
CA TYR A 610 -38.43 5.18 -20.02
C TYR A 610 -38.85 5.88 -18.73
N LEU A 611 -39.73 5.26 -17.94
CA LEU A 611 -40.15 5.76 -16.63
C LEU A 611 -39.24 5.21 -15.52
N PHE A 612 -38.83 3.94 -15.65
CA PHE A 612 -37.99 3.24 -14.68
C PHE A 612 -36.59 3.81 -14.54
N GLY A 613 -35.97 4.26 -15.64
CA GLY A 613 -34.65 4.90 -15.65
C GLY A 613 -34.59 6.15 -14.76
N PRO A 614 -35.47 7.14 -14.98
CA PRO A 614 -35.60 8.32 -14.12
C PRO A 614 -35.87 8.00 -12.65
N TYR A 615 -36.74 7.03 -12.32
CA TYR A 615 -36.96 6.60 -10.94
C TYR A 615 -35.68 6.07 -10.27
N LYS A 616 -34.86 5.31 -11.01
CA LYS A 616 -33.56 4.83 -10.51
C LYS A 616 -32.56 5.97 -10.32
N LEU A 617 -32.51 6.91 -11.25
CA LEU A 617 -31.67 8.11 -11.14
C LEU A 617 -32.04 8.88 -9.86
N LEU A 618 -33.33 9.11 -9.64
CA LEU A 618 -33.85 9.79 -8.45
C LEU A 618 -33.51 9.02 -7.18
N ALA A 619 -33.71 7.69 -7.15
CA ALA A 619 -33.36 6.87 -6.00
C ALA A 619 -31.85 6.92 -5.67
N VAL A 620 -30.99 6.92 -6.69
CA VAL A 620 -29.53 7.07 -6.51
C VAL A 620 -29.19 8.46 -6.00
N ALA A 621 -29.77 9.51 -6.58
CA ALA A 621 -29.57 10.89 -6.15
C ALA A 621 -30.02 11.10 -4.69
N ALA A 622 -31.20 10.57 -4.33
CA ALA A 622 -31.72 10.60 -2.96
C ALA A 622 -30.82 9.84 -1.98
N GLY A 623 -30.36 8.64 -2.36
CA GLY A 623 -29.39 7.87 -1.56
C GLY A 623 -28.09 8.63 -1.33
N CYS A 624 -27.52 9.22 -2.39
CA CYS A 624 -26.32 10.05 -2.29
C CYS A 624 -26.53 11.31 -1.43
N ALA A 625 -27.68 11.98 -1.55
CA ALA A 625 -28.00 13.17 -0.76
C ALA A 625 -28.13 12.86 0.74
N ILE A 626 -28.86 11.78 1.09
CA ILE A 626 -29.01 11.33 2.49
C ILE A 626 -27.66 10.89 3.05
N SER A 627 -26.87 10.13 2.28
CA SER A 627 -25.52 9.76 2.71
C SER A 627 -24.63 10.97 2.94
N PHE A 628 -24.72 12.02 2.13
CA PHE A 628 -23.91 13.22 2.29
C PHE A 628 -24.08 13.86 3.68
N ILE A 629 -25.31 13.91 4.18
CA ILE A 629 -25.62 14.42 5.53
C ILE A 629 -24.91 13.57 6.60
N TRP A 630 -24.99 12.26 6.49
CA TRP A 630 -24.40 11.31 7.45
C TRP A 630 -22.90 11.08 7.28
N VAL A 631 -22.29 11.59 6.21
CA VAL A 631 -20.82 11.67 6.11
C VAL A 631 -20.26 12.71 7.08
N ILE A 632 -21.04 13.75 7.39
CA ILE A 632 -20.65 14.86 8.25
C ILE A 632 -21.02 14.60 9.72
N LEU A 633 -22.22 14.06 9.99
CA LEU A 633 -22.71 13.78 11.35
C LEU A 633 -22.25 12.40 11.86
N PRO A 634 -21.93 12.21 13.16
CA PRO A 634 -21.83 13.23 14.22
C PRO A 634 -20.55 14.08 14.16
N TYR A 635 -19.49 13.59 13.52
CA TYR A 635 -18.27 14.35 13.21
C TYR A 635 -17.62 13.76 11.95
N PRO A 636 -17.04 14.53 11.02
CA PRO A 636 -16.49 13.97 9.79
C PRO A 636 -15.18 13.20 10.05
N VAL A 637 -15.01 12.02 9.44
CA VAL A 637 -13.71 11.32 9.39
C VAL A 637 -13.07 11.67 8.06
N THR A 638 -12.23 12.70 8.09
CA THR A 638 -11.59 13.26 6.91
C THR A 638 -10.35 12.47 6.52
N SER A 639 -10.09 12.39 5.21
CA SER A 639 -8.84 11.88 4.65
C SER A 639 -7.67 12.70 5.19
N LYS A 640 -7.86 14.02 5.41
CA LYS A 640 -6.89 14.92 6.05
C LYS A 640 -6.50 14.48 7.47
N SER A 641 -7.49 14.22 8.35
CA SER A 641 -7.20 13.81 9.73
C SER A 641 -6.59 12.40 9.80
N ARG A 642 -7.06 11.48 8.95
CA ARG A 642 -6.50 10.13 8.86
C ARG A 642 -5.09 10.13 8.26
N LEU A 643 -4.83 11.00 7.28
CA LEU A 643 -3.49 11.24 6.73
C LEU A 643 -2.53 11.67 7.84
N ARG A 644 -2.91 12.67 8.64
CA ARG A 644 -2.11 13.13 9.80
C ARG A 644 -1.80 12.00 10.79
N LYS A 645 -2.80 11.26 11.26
CA LYS A 645 -2.59 10.15 12.21
C LYS A 645 -1.75 9.02 11.61
N SER A 646 -2.00 8.67 10.36
CA SER A 646 -1.24 7.63 9.66
C SER A 646 0.21 8.07 9.42
N LEU A 647 0.44 9.36 9.17
CA LEU A 647 1.78 9.93 8.98
C LEU A 647 2.60 9.83 10.26
N GLY A 648 2.01 10.19 11.40
CA GLY A 648 2.68 10.05 12.69
C GLY A 648 2.99 8.60 13.05
N ASN A 649 2.12 7.64 12.68
CA ASN A 649 2.44 6.22 12.78
C ASN A 649 3.58 5.79 11.84
N GLY A 650 3.62 6.33 10.62
CA GLY A 650 4.75 6.12 9.69
C GLY A 650 6.08 6.58 10.30
N LEU A 651 6.12 7.78 10.88
CA LEU A 651 7.32 8.28 11.58
C LEU A 651 7.74 7.39 12.76
N PHE A 652 6.79 6.82 13.50
CA PHE A 652 7.08 5.88 14.57
C PHE A 652 7.63 4.55 14.05
N VAL A 653 7.07 4.00 12.97
CA VAL A 653 7.58 2.79 12.31
C VAL A 653 8.97 3.06 11.72
N LEU A 654 9.20 4.25 11.17
CA LEU A 654 10.50 4.72 10.72
C LEU A 654 11.53 4.78 11.86
N ALA A 655 11.14 5.26 13.05
CA ALA A 655 12.00 5.25 14.24
C ALA A 655 12.38 3.82 14.67
N ARG A 656 11.43 2.87 14.61
CA ARG A 656 11.70 1.44 14.86
C ARG A 656 12.67 0.87 13.83
N PHE A 657 12.53 1.27 12.56
CA PHE A 657 13.47 0.88 11.50
C PHE A 657 14.87 1.45 11.77
N TYR A 658 14.97 2.72 12.15
CA TYR A 658 16.24 3.36 12.52
C TYR A 658 16.91 2.62 13.69
N SER A 659 16.18 2.29 14.75
CA SER A 659 16.71 1.54 15.89
C SER A 659 17.24 0.16 15.47
N CYS A 660 16.50 -0.58 14.65
CA CYS A 660 16.93 -1.88 14.14
C CYS A 660 18.18 -1.77 13.25
N MET A 661 18.24 -0.75 12.39
CA MET A 661 19.40 -0.44 11.54
C MET A 661 20.61 -0.07 12.39
N HIS A 662 20.45 0.81 13.36
CA HIS A 662 21.51 1.24 14.27
C HIS A 662 22.10 0.07 15.06
N SER A 663 21.27 -0.79 15.64
CA SER A 663 21.74 -2.02 16.31
C SER A 663 22.45 -2.99 15.35
N THR A 664 22.08 -3.01 14.07
CA THR A 664 22.78 -3.82 13.06
C THR A 664 24.19 -3.30 12.81
N ILE A 665 24.36 -1.97 12.70
CA ILE A 665 25.69 -1.34 12.54
C ILE A 665 26.53 -1.53 13.81
N GLU A 666 25.93 -1.36 14.98
CA GLU A 666 26.62 -1.57 16.25
C GLU A 666 27.15 -3.00 16.38
N LEU A 667 26.33 -4.01 16.04
CA LEU A 667 26.77 -5.40 16.02
C LEU A 667 27.87 -5.66 14.98
N TRP A 668 27.82 -4.98 13.85
CA TRP A 668 28.86 -5.08 12.84
C TRP A 668 30.19 -4.49 13.28
N LEU A 669 30.18 -3.32 13.94
CA LEU A 669 31.36 -2.72 14.55
C LEU A 669 31.93 -3.62 15.66
N ARG A 670 31.06 -4.19 16.51
CA ARG A 670 31.45 -5.14 17.56
C ARG A 670 32.00 -6.44 17.00
N GLY A 671 31.46 -6.92 15.88
CA GLY A 671 31.92 -8.13 15.21
C GLY A 671 33.36 -8.06 14.69
N GLN A 672 33.96 -6.87 14.56
CA GLN A 672 35.40 -6.72 14.29
C GLN A 672 36.27 -6.82 15.54
N LEU A 673 35.71 -6.60 16.73
CA LEU A 673 36.44 -6.64 17.99
C LEU A 673 36.56 -8.08 18.53
N ASP A 674 35.63 -8.96 18.15
CA ASP A 674 35.61 -10.36 18.57
C ASP A 674 36.29 -11.26 17.53
N ASN A 675 37.46 -11.81 17.86
CA ASN A 675 38.22 -12.76 17.02
C ASN A 675 37.52 -14.11 16.81
N ASN A 676 36.34 -14.36 17.41
CA ASN A 676 35.63 -15.63 17.31
C ASN A 676 34.11 -15.36 17.19
N PRO A 677 33.49 -15.55 16.01
CA PRO A 677 32.07 -15.29 15.83
C PRO A 677 31.25 -16.33 16.61
N GLN A 678 30.80 -15.96 17.81
CA GLN A 678 29.92 -16.82 18.59
C GLN A 678 28.62 -17.09 17.81
N GLN A 679 28.14 -18.34 17.83
CA GLN A 679 26.88 -18.77 17.20
C GLN A 679 25.67 -17.87 17.57
N THR A 680 25.72 -17.23 18.75
CA THR A 680 24.75 -16.23 19.23
C THR A 680 24.71 -14.95 18.40
N GLN A 681 25.83 -14.46 17.87
CA GLN A 681 25.87 -13.24 17.05
C GLN A 681 25.25 -13.48 15.67
N THR A 682 25.54 -14.61 15.04
CA THR A 682 24.98 -14.97 13.72
C THR A 682 23.46 -15.15 13.77
N THR A 683 22.94 -15.75 14.83
CA THR A 683 21.48 -15.91 15.06
C THR A 683 20.81 -14.56 15.34
N THR A 684 21.45 -13.68 16.12
CA THR A 684 20.95 -12.31 16.37
C THR A 684 20.93 -11.47 15.11
N MET A 685 21.98 -11.53 14.28
CA MET A 685 22.06 -10.84 12.99
C MET A 685 20.96 -11.31 12.04
N ALA A 686 20.69 -12.62 11.99
CA ALA A 686 19.59 -13.18 11.20
C ALA A 686 18.20 -12.72 11.69
N GLN A 687 18.00 -12.63 13.01
CA GLN A 687 16.76 -12.13 13.60
C GLN A 687 16.55 -10.64 13.29
N LEU A 688 17.59 -9.81 13.42
CA LEU A 688 17.55 -8.38 13.05
C LEU A 688 17.28 -8.19 11.56
N GLN A 689 17.94 -8.93 10.69
CA GLN A 689 17.66 -8.89 9.24
C GLN A 689 16.21 -9.27 8.94
N LYS A 690 15.64 -10.27 9.62
CA LYS A 690 14.24 -10.66 9.48
C LYS A 690 13.30 -9.55 9.96
N ALA A 691 13.57 -8.96 11.13
CA ALA A 691 12.79 -7.86 11.68
C ALA A 691 12.83 -6.62 10.77
N ARG A 692 14.03 -6.23 10.30
CA ARG A 692 14.26 -5.13 9.36
C ARG A 692 13.44 -5.31 8.08
N ARG A 693 13.46 -6.51 7.47
CA ARG A 693 12.67 -6.81 6.26
C ARG A 693 11.17 -6.72 6.52
N ALA A 694 10.70 -7.12 7.70
CA ALA A 694 9.29 -7.02 8.06
C ALA A 694 8.85 -5.57 8.25
N ILE A 695 9.63 -4.77 8.98
CA ILE A 695 9.37 -3.34 9.22
C ILE A 695 9.44 -2.55 7.91
N PHE A 696 10.44 -2.81 7.05
CA PHE A 696 10.55 -2.17 5.73
C PHE A 696 9.29 -2.41 4.88
N LYS A 697 8.78 -3.64 4.89
CA LYS A 697 7.55 -3.99 4.18
C LYS A 697 6.34 -3.26 4.77
N GLU A 698 6.24 -3.21 6.10
CA GLU A 698 5.18 -2.47 6.80
C GLU A 698 5.20 -0.98 6.40
N GLU A 699 6.35 -0.33 6.48
CA GLU A 699 6.51 1.09 6.13
C GLU A 699 6.19 1.36 4.65
N MET A 700 6.65 0.52 3.73
CA MET A 700 6.34 0.67 2.30
C MET A 700 4.83 0.52 2.02
N THR A 701 4.13 -0.37 2.73
CA THR A 701 2.66 -0.46 2.61
C THR A 701 1.95 0.75 3.20
N LEU A 702 2.49 1.32 4.28
CA LEU A 702 1.97 2.54 4.90
C LEU A 702 2.18 3.74 3.97
N LEU A 703 3.34 3.90 3.35
CA LEU A 703 3.64 4.95 2.35
C LEU A 703 2.67 4.92 1.16
N ALA A 704 2.37 3.74 0.62
CA ALA A 704 1.37 3.59 -0.44
C ALA A 704 -0.02 4.05 0.02
N SER A 705 -0.38 3.76 1.28
CA SER A 705 -1.64 4.23 1.87
C SER A 705 -1.67 5.74 2.12
N LEU A 706 -0.55 6.35 2.53
CA LEU A 706 -0.40 7.80 2.71
C LEU A 706 -0.57 8.55 1.39
N ARG A 707 0.04 8.07 0.31
CA ARG A 707 -0.14 8.63 -1.04
C ARG A 707 -1.58 8.56 -1.51
N ALA A 708 -2.26 7.44 -1.26
CA ALA A 708 -3.67 7.31 -1.57
C ALA A 708 -4.54 8.30 -0.75
N LEU A 709 -4.28 8.45 0.55
CA LEU A 709 -4.97 9.40 1.42
C LEU A 709 -4.70 10.86 1.01
N SER A 710 -3.47 11.21 0.62
CA SER A 710 -3.13 12.52 0.06
C SER A 710 -3.91 12.80 -1.22
N HIS A 711 -3.99 11.82 -2.14
CA HIS A 711 -4.82 11.95 -3.34
C HIS A 711 -6.29 12.20 -3.00
N PHE A 712 -6.89 11.38 -2.12
CA PHE A 712 -8.29 11.53 -1.71
C PHE A 712 -8.59 12.82 -0.95
N SER A 713 -7.60 13.42 -0.29
CA SER A 713 -7.77 14.71 0.39
C SER A 713 -8.13 15.86 -0.56
N THR A 714 -7.77 15.75 -1.85
CA THR A 714 -8.05 16.75 -2.89
C THR A 714 -9.54 16.86 -3.19
N PHE A 715 -10.29 15.78 -2.99
CA PHE A 715 -11.72 15.71 -3.27
C PHE A 715 -12.56 16.07 -2.04
N GLU A 716 -11.96 16.52 -0.94
CA GLU A 716 -12.71 16.93 0.24
C GLU A 716 -13.03 18.43 0.21
N PRO A 717 -14.25 18.84 0.59
CA PRO A 717 -14.55 20.26 0.69
C PRO A 717 -13.59 20.93 1.70
N PRO A 718 -13.05 22.12 1.39
CA PRO A 718 -12.16 22.84 2.29
C PRO A 718 -12.96 23.50 3.43
N ILE A 719 -13.41 22.69 4.38
CA ILE A 719 -14.05 23.17 5.62
C ILE A 719 -12.92 23.48 6.62
N GLY A 720 -12.85 24.72 7.13
CA GLY A 720 -11.87 25.12 8.15
C GLY A 720 -10.51 25.58 7.62
N GLY A 721 -10.40 25.96 6.34
CA GLY A 721 -9.19 26.55 5.76
C GLY A 721 -8.49 25.70 4.69
N LYS A 722 -7.41 26.25 4.12
CA LYS A 722 -6.61 25.57 3.09
C LYS A 722 -5.77 24.47 3.75
N PHE A 723 -5.89 23.25 3.25
CA PHE A 723 -5.07 22.13 3.73
C PHE A 723 -3.66 22.21 3.14
N PRO A 724 -2.58 22.16 3.94
CA PRO A 724 -1.20 22.28 3.47
C PRO A 724 -0.70 20.99 2.80
N LYS A 725 -1.35 20.57 1.71
CA LYS A 725 -1.08 19.30 1.02
C LYS A 725 0.39 19.18 0.59
N ALA A 726 0.97 20.26 0.06
CA ALA A 726 2.36 20.28 -0.39
C ALA A 726 3.35 19.92 0.75
N THR A 727 3.10 20.41 1.96
CA THR A 727 3.93 20.08 3.13
C THR A 727 3.78 18.62 3.53
N TYR A 728 2.56 18.07 3.49
CA TYR A 728 2.34 16.64 3.75
C TYR A 728 3.00 15.75 2.69
N ASP A 729 2.88 16.10 1.40
CA ASP A 729 3.53 15.37 0.31
C ASP A 729 5.05 15.41 0.43
N ALA A 730 5.62 16.57 0.81
CA ALA A 730 7.05 16.70 1.10
C ALA A 730 7.50 15.80 2.25
N ILE A 731 6.73 15.72 3.35
CA ILE A 731 7.05 14.82 4.46
C ILE A 731 6.97 13.34 4.02
N ILE A 732 5.98 12.96 3.21
CA ILE A 732 5.86 11.58 2.71
C ILE A 732 7.10 11.20 1.88
N ASP A 733 7.57 12.11 1.03
CA ASP A 733 8.76 11.88 0.22
C ASP A 733 10.03 11.85 1.08
N GLN A 734 10.15 12.70 2.11
CA GLN A 734 11.24 12.66 3.09
C GLN A 734 11.27 11.33 3.87
N ILE A 735 10.12 10.83 4.33
CA ILE A 735 10.03 9.51 5.00
C ILE A 735 10.55 8.40 4.08
N GLN A 736 10.16 8.41 2.81
CA GLN A 736 10.65 7.42 1.85
C GLN A 736 12.17 7.54 1.67
N ARG A 737 12.70 8.77 1.52
CA ARG A 737 14.13 9.01 1.35
C ARG A 737 14.92 8.50 2.56
N ILE A 738 14.51 8.89 3.76
CA ILE A 738 15.12 8.43 5.02
C ILE A 738 15.07 6.90 5.13
N LEU A 739 13.93 6.27 4.82
CA LEU A 739 13.78 4.81 4.83
C LEU A 739 14.78 4.12 3.90
N ILE A 740 14.96 4.66 2.69
CA ILE A 740 15.86 4.10 1.68
C ILE A 740 17.32 4.30 2.09
N SER A 741 17.70 5.48 2.58
CA SER A 741 19.05 5.74 3.09
C SER A 741 19.39 4.79 4.25
N MET A 742 18.45 4.57 5.16
CA MET A 742 18.62 3.59 6.25
C MET A 742 18.70 2.15 5.73
N ALA A 743 17.91 1.77 4.74
CA ALA A 743 17.96 0.43 4.15
C ALA A 743 19.30 0.17 3.45
N LEU A 744 19.84 1.18 2.77
CA LEU A 744 21.17 1.16 2.16
C LEU A 744 22.27 0.99 3.21
N MET A 745 22.26 1.79 4.29
CA MET A 745 23.20 1.65 5.42
C MET A 745 23.25 0.21 5.90
N ALA A 746 22.07 -0.39 6.07
CA ALA A 746 21.93 -1.74 6.58
C ALA A 746 22.33 -2.84 5.57
N GLN A 747 22.35 -2.55 4.26
CA GLN A 747 22.84 -3.43 3.19
C GLN A 747 24.37 -3.42 3.12
N ILE A 748 24.98 -2.24 3.25
CA ILE A 748 26.44 -2.06 3.24
C ILE A 748 27.09 -2.88 4.35
N THR A 749 26.51 -2.80 5.55
CA THR A 749 26.92 -3.60 6.71
C THR A 749 26.93 -5.11 6.41
N SER A 750 25.95 -5.61 5.65
CA SER A 750 25.90 -7.03 5.29
C SER A 750 26.91 -7.41 4.22
N THR A 751 27.14 -6.56 3.22
CA THR A 751 28.06 -6.86 2.11
C THR A 751 29.52 -6.80 2.53
N THR A 752 29.90 -5.89 3.43
CA THR A 752 31.28 -5.79 3.94
C THR A 752 31.63 -6.98 4.85
N SER A 753 30.65 -7.48 5.61
CA SER A 753 30.81 -8.65 6.48
C SER A 753 31.11 -9.94 5.72
N THR A 754 30.51 -10.14 4.53
CA THR A 754 30.68 -11.38 3.74
C THR A 754 32.05 -11.47 3.08
N THR A 755 32.64 -10.34 2.68
CA THR A 755 33.97 -10.30 2.04
C THR A 755 35.09 -10.81 2.95
N ASN A 756 34.97 -10.70 4.27
CA ASN A 756 35.98 -11.20 5.22
C ASN A 756 35.93 -12.73 5.41
N ALA A 757 34.82 -13.39 5.03
CA ALA A 757 34.69 -14.85 5.14
C ALA A 757 35.36 -15.58 3.96
N ASP A 758 35.30 -15.00 2.76
CA ASP A 758 35.83 -15.63 1.54
C ASP A 758 37.37 -15.56 1.46
N THR A 759 38.01 -14.59 2.12
CA THR A 759 39.49 -14.48 2.16
C THR A 759 40.18 -15.54 3.03
N ASN A 760 39.44 -16.28 3.87
CA ASN A 760 40.03 -17.29 4.75
C ASN A 760 40.12 -18.70 4.12
N THR A 761 39.66 -18.89 2.86
CA THR A 761 39.53 -20.24 2.27
C THR A 761 40.43 -20.49 1.04
N GLU A 762 41.07 -19.47 0.46
CA GLU A 762 41.97 -19.65 -0.69
C GLU A 762 43.31 -18.92 -0.51
N SER A 763 44.32 -19.65 0.01
CA SER A 763 45.69 -19.72 -0.53
C SER A 763 46.69 -20.22 0.53
N LYS A 764 47.05 -21.50 0.46
CA LYS A 764 48.39 -21.97 0.86
C LYS A 764 49.34 -21.65 -0.29
N SER A 765 50.10 -20.57 -0.20
CA SER A 765 51.42 -20.42 -0.84
C SER A 765 52.13 -19.18 -0.28
N GLU A 766 53.15 -19.48 0.53
CA GLU A 766 54.46 -18.85 0.69
C GLU A 766 54.63 -17.32 0.44
N SER A 767 54.78 -16.63 1.58
CA SER A 767 55.86 -15.68 1.90
C SER A 767 56.14 -14.53 0.92
N GLU A 768 55.34 -13.46 1.06
CA GLU A 768 55.77 -12.05 0.97
C GLU A 768 54.60 -11.08 1.31
N SER A 769 53.39 -11.59 1.49
CA SER A 769 52.17 -10.78 1.76
C SER A 769 51.78 -10.67 3.25
N GLU A 770 52.53 -11.28 4.18
CA GLU A 770 52.17 -11.35 5.62
C GLU A 770 52.30 -10.03 6.38
N SER A 771 53.03 -9.05 5.88
CA SER A 771 53.25 -7.76 6.58
C SER A 771 52.13 -6.73 6.36
N LYS A 772 51.45 -6.74 5.20
CA LYS A 772 50.35 -5.80 4.87
C LYS A 772 49.00 -6.18 5.50
N SER A 773 48.72 -7.48 5.65
CA SER A 773 47.44 -7.95 6.21
C SER A 773 47.33 -7.72 7.72
N LYS A 774 48.44 -7.86 8.47
CA LYS A 774 48.46 -7.60 9.93
C LYS A 774 48.29 -6.11 10.29
N SER A 775 48.71 -5.17 9.46
CA SER A 775 48.52 -3.72 9.74
C SER A 775 47.08 -3.26 9.43
N ALA A 776 46.42 -3.84 8.43
CA ALA A 776 45.04 -3.53 8.05
C ALA A 776 44.02 -3.98 9.11
N ILE A 777 44.20 -5.20 9.66
CA ILE A 777 43.38 -5.73 10.77
C ILE A 777 43.48 -4.83 12.02
N GLY A 778 44.67 -4.29 12.29
CA GLY A 778 44.89 -3.34 13.38
C GLY A 778 44.25 -1.97 13.14
N TRP A 779 44.12 -1.52 11.90
CA TRP A 779 43.49 -0.23 11.57
C TRP A 779 41.95 -0.30 11.65
N SER A 780 41.31 -1.30 11.06
CA SER A 780 39.84 -1.44 11.08
C SER A 780 39.30 -1.66 12.49
N THR A 781 40.02 -2.44 13.31
CA THR A 781 39.69 -2.64 14.73
C THR A 781 39.83 -1.34 15.52
N ARG A 782 40.86 -0.53 15.27
CA ARG A 782 41.03 0.80 15.89
C ARG A 782 39.92 1.76 15.46
N LEU A 783 39.56 1.80 14.18
CA LEU A 783 38.45 2.59 13.68
C LEU A 783 37.12 2.16 14.33
N ALA A 784 36.88 0.86 14.45
CA ALA A 784 35.68 0.32 15.11
C ALA A 784 35.64 0.66 16.61
N THR A 785 36.77 0.57 17.33
CA THR A 785 36.85 1.02 18.72
C THR A 785 36.55 2.50 18.86
N ALA A 786 37.10 3.32 17.96
CA ALA A 786 36.87 4.74 17.95
C ALA A 786 35.37 5.00 17.70
N ALA A 787 34.80 4.51 16.60
CA ALA A 787 33.39 4.71 16.28
C ALA A 787 32.43 4.30 17.43
N LEU A 788 32.70 3.19 18.13
CA LEU A 788 31.92 2.72 19.28
C LEU A 788 32.11 3.56 20.55
N GLN A 789 33.21 4.30 20.69
CA GLN A 789 33.44 5.24 21.79
C GLN A 789 32.72 6.57 21.58
N SER A 790 32.34 6.89 20.34
CA SER A 790 31.65 8.16 20.06
C SER A 790 30.28 8.24 20.75
N THR A 791 30.08 9.33 21.48
CA THR A 791 28.85 9.63 22.22
C THR A 791 27.68 9.89 21.27
N GLU A 792 27.97 10.48 20.12
CA GLU A 792 26.99 10.81 19.07
C GLU A 792 26.56 9.60 18.24
N PHE A 793 27.39 8.55 18.14
CA PHE A 793 26.93 7.26 17.61
C PHE A 793 26.01 6.56 18.60
N LYS A 794 26.34 6.56 19.89
CA LYS A 794 25.52 5.97 20.94
C LYS A 794 24.24 6.75 21.26
N SER A 795 24.13 8.00 20.80
CA SER A 795 22.94 8.80 21.06
C SER A 795 21.76 8.28 20.24
N HIS A 796 20.71 7.82 20.92
CA HIS A 796 19.42 7.51 20.30
C HIS A 796 18.60 8.78 19.98
N ALA A 797 19.29 9.92 19.78
CA ALA A 797 18.68 11.23 19.58
C ALA A 797 17.81 11.27 18.33
N THR A 798 18.25 10.67 17.23
CA THR A 798 17.48 10.56 15.97
C THR A 798 16.21 9.71 16.14
N THR A 799 16.28 8.57 16.84
CA THR A 799 15.11 7.75 17.17
C THR A 799 14.12 8.54 18.02
N SER A 800 14.62 9.24 19.04
CA SER A 800 13.80 10.08 19.93
C SER A 800 13.15 11.22 19.15
N LEU A 801 13.90 11.92 18.28
CA LEU A 801 13.38 12.98 17.43
C LEU A 801 12.27 12.47 16.52
N LEU A 802 12.47 11.35 15.81
CA LEU A 802 11.41 10.74 14.99
C LEU A 802 10.16 10.36 15.80
N CYS A 803 10.33 9.85 17.01
CA CYS A 803 9.23 9.57 17.93
C CYS A 803 8.50 10.85 18.39
N HIS A 804 9.23 11.95 18.66
CA HIS A 804 8.66 13.25 19.01
C HIS A 804 7.92 13.89 17.84
N LEU A 805 8.48 13.82 16.62
CA LEU A 805 7.79 14.27 15.41
C LEU A 805 6.52 13.45 15.16
N GLY A 806 6.62 12.12 15.30
CA GLY A 806 5.48 11.21 15.14
C GLY A 806 4.37 11.49 16.14
N SER A 807 4.72 11.72 17.41
CA SER A 807 3.74 12.03 18.46
C SER A 807 3.14 13.43 18.31
N ALA A 808 3.95 14.45 18.00
CA ALA A 808 3.50 15.81 17.73
C ALA A 808 2.49 15.86 16.58
N ILE A 809 2.77 15.20 15.46
CA ILE A 809 1.85 15.11 14.33
C ILE A 809 0.59 14.33 14.71
N THR A 810 0.72 13.19 15.40
CA THR A 810 -0.43 12.33 15.77
C THR A 810 -1.39 13.02 16.74
N ASN A 811 -0.85 13.78 17.70
CA ASN A 811 -1.61 14.46 18.74
C ASN A 811 -1.95 15.91 18.40
N ALA A 812 -1.39 16.48 17.33
CA ALA A 812 -1.47 17.91 17.01
C ALA A 812 -0.99 18.78 18.18
N GLN A 813 0.13 18.40 18.77
CA GLN A 813 0.76 19.13 19.89
C GLN A 813 2.03 19.82 19.41
N PRO A 814 2.26 21.09 19.80
CA PRO A 814 3.43 21.85 19.37
C PRO A 814 4.72 21.12 19.74
N LEU A 815 5.74 21.28 18.91
CA LEU A 815 7.03 20.65 19.15
C LEU A 815 7.67 21.22 20.42
N PRO A 816 8.35 20.39 21.22
CA PRO A 816 9.21 20.85 22.30
C PRO A 816 10.28 21.82 21.78
N PRO A 817 10.68 22.83 22.58
CA PRO A 817 11.73 23.76 22.17
C PRO A 817 13.08 23.06 22.06
N TYR A 818 13.98 23.64 21.25
CA TYR A 818 15.39 23.25 21.14
C TYR A 818 15.66 21.89 20.50
N LEU A 819 14.70 21.33 19.75
CA LEU A 819 14.95 20.16 18.93
C LEU A 819 15.87 20.55 17.77
N SER A 820 17.02 19.90 17.65
CA SER A 820 17.95 20.04 16.53
C SER A 820 18.11 18.72 15.78
N ALA A 821 18.21 18.81 14.46
CA ALA A 821 18.71 17.70 13.67
C ALA A 821 20.22 17.56 13.90
N GLY A 822 20.73 16.32 13.81
CA GLY A 822 22.15 16.02 14.05
C GLY A 822 23.07 16.67 13.01
N GLU A 823 24.36 16.79 13.35
CA GLU A 823 25.35 17.45 12.48
C GLU A 823 25.80 16.57 11.30
N LEU A 824 26.29 17.19 10.22
CA LEU A 824 26.85 16.51 9.05
C LEU A 824 28.19 15.82 9.40
N PHE A 825 28.38 14.61 8.88
CA PHE A 825 29.60 13.78 9.05
C PHE A 825 30.08 13.65 10.52
N PRO A 826 29.20 13.27 11.46
CA PRO A 826 29.49 13.35 12.89
C PRO A 826 30.60 12.37 13.30
N LEU A 827 30.59 11.13 12.77
CA LEU A 827 31.63 10.17 13.09
C LEU A 827 32.93 10.51 12.37
N ALA A 828 32.90 10.95 11.12
CA ALA A 828 34.13 11.33 10.42
C ALA A 828 34.83 12.51 11.12
N ARG A 829 34.07 13.51 11.59
CA ARG A 829 34.61 14.62 12.39
C ARG A 829 35.18 14.13 13.72
N TRP A 830 34.45 13.27 14.42
CA TRP A 830 34.87 12.74 15.70
C TRP A 830 36.11 11.85 15.56
N VAL A 831 36.17 10.97 14.55
CA VAL A 831 37.34 10.13 14.24
C VAL A 831 38.54 11.00 13.88
N ARG A 832 38.35 12.08 13.10
CA ARG A 832 39.43 13.04 12.80
C ARG A 832 39.96 13.73 14.04
N HIS A 833 39.11 14.01 15.02
CA HIS A 833 39.51 14.59 16.29
C HIS A 833 40.32 13.62 17.17
N VAL A 834 40.02 12.31 17.08
CA VAL A 834 40.72 11.27 17.83
C VAL A 834 42.05 10.87 17.16
N ASP A 835 42.06 10.73 15.84
CA ASP A 835 43.26 10.40 15.05
C ASP A 835 43.11 10.88 13.60
N GLY A 836 43.85 11.93 13.27
CA GLY A 836 43.85 12.55 11.94
C GLY A 836 44.39 11.65 10.83
N GLU A 837 45.20 10.63 11.14
CA GLU A 837 45.77 9.71 10.14
C GLU A 837 44.84 8.54 9.78
N MET A 838 43.83 8.26 10.60
CA MET A 838 42.89 7.15 10.36
C MET A 838 42.06 7.33 9.10
N LEU A 839 41.74 8.58 8.74
CA LEU A 839 40.98 8.91 7.54
C LEU A 839 41.87 9.16 6.32
N SER A 840 43.17 8.88 6.39
CA SER A 840 44.10 9.12 5.27
C SER A 840 43.77 8.28 4.04
N LEU A 841 44.06 8.84 2.85
CA LEU A 841 43.91 8.21 1.53
C LEU A 841 44.70 6.89 1.37
N ARG A 842 45.58 6.57 2.33
CA ARG A 842 46.38 5.33 2.36
C ARG A 842 45.53 4.07 2.58
N HIS A 843 44.35 4.20 3.18
CA HIS A 843 43.46 3.07 3.50
C HIS A 843 42.32 2.88 2.49
N VAL A 844 42.33 3.60 1.35
CA VAL A 844 41.25 3.60 0.34
C VAL A 844 40.99 2.22 -0.28
N ASP A 845 41.99 1.34 -0.27
CA ASP A 845 41.85 -0.01 -0.82
C ASP A 845 41.10 -0.98 0.10
N ASP A 846 40.93 -0.62 1.38
CA ASP A 846 40.24 -1.46 2.34
C ASP A 846 38.71 -1.36 2.13
N PRO A 847 37.99 -2.49 1.89
CA PRO A 847 36.54 -2.51 1.84
C PRO A 847 35.86 -1.90 3.07
N TRP A 848 36.52 -1.95 4.23
CA TRP A 848 36.04 -1.35 5.47
C TRP A 848 36.07 0.18 5.44
N PHE A 849 37.10 0.78 4.83
CA PHE A 849 37.21 2.22 4.65
C PHE A 849 36.10 2.75 3.73
N ALA A 850 35.87 2.07 2.60
CA ALA A 850 34.78 2.42 1.68
C ALA A 850 33.41 2.26 2.35
N GLY A 851 33.20 1.19 3.13
CA GLY A 851 31.97 0.97 3.89
C GLY A 851 31.71 2.03 4.95
N PHE A 852 32.75 2.47 5.67
CA PHE A 852 32.67 3.55 6.65
C PHE A 852 32.37 4.90 6.00
N GLY A 853 33.10 5.27 4.93
CA GLY A 853 32.87 6.52 4.21
C GLY A 853 31.45 6.62 3.65
N LEU A 854 30.92 5.50 3.14
CA LEU A 854 29.56 5.41 2.64
C LEU A 854 28.49 5.50 3.74
N LEU A 855 28.74 4.85 4.89
CA LEU A 855 27.90 4.96 6.06
C LEU A 855 27.79 6.44 6.51
N GLU A 856 28.90 7.16 6.48
CA GLU A 856 28.93 8.58 6.83
C GLU A 856 28.17 9.47 5.84
N VAL A 857 28.29 9.23 4.54
CA VAL A 857 27.46 9.95 3.54
C VAL A 857 25.99 9.69 3.80
N LEU A 858 25.58 8.43 3.95
CA LEU A 858 24.18 8.09 4.17
C LEU A 858 23.63 8.63 5.50
N ARG A 859 24.47 8.66 6.55
CA ARG A 859 24.12 9.28 7.83
C ARG A 859 23.93 10.79 7.69
N SER A 860 24.80 11.45 6.94
CA SER A 860 24.66 12.88 6.60
C SER A 860 23.39 13.16 5.81
N VAL A 861 23.05 12.30 4.84
CA VAL A 861 21.77 12.40 4.10
C VAL A 861 20.57 12.28 5.04
N VAL A 862 20.59 11.29 5.95
CA VAL A 862 19.53 11.16 6.96
C VAL A 862 19.45 12.40 7.85
N GLY A 863 20.58 12.98 8.25
CA GLY A 863 20.62 14.20 9.07
C GLY A 863 19.93 15.39 8.40
N VAL A 864 20.22 15.64 7.12
CA VAL A 864 19.60 16.76 6.37
C VAL A 864 18.14 16.51 6.05
N GLU A 865 17.78 15.29 5.65
CA GLU A 865 16.36 14.94 5.44
C GLU A 865 15.58 15.06 6.76
N LEU A 866 16.22 14.79 7.92
CA LEU A 866 15.64 14.99 9.24
C LEU A 866 15.51 16.47 9.62
N GLU A 867 16.45 17.33 9.21
CA GLU A 867 16.37 18.79 9.36
C GLU A 867 15.22 19.36 8.53
N GLY A 868 15.12 18.96 7.26
CA GLY A 868 13.99 19.33 6.39
C GLY A 868 12.65 18.80 6.92
N LEU A 869 12.64 17.58 7.47
CA LEU A 869 11.48 16.98 8.10
C LEU A 869 11.05 17.77 9.34
N LEU A 870 11.99 18.11 10.22
CA LEU A 870 11.76 18.94 11.40
C LEU A 870 11.19 20.31 11.00
N GLY A 871 11.74 20.96 9.97
CA GLY A 871 11.23 22.23 9.45
C GLY A 871 9.81 22.12 8.91
N ASN A 872 9.49 21.06 8.16
CA ASN A 872 8.13 20.82 7.66
C ASN A 872 7.14 20.54 8.79
N VAL A 873 7.53 19.78 9.81
CA VAL A 873 6.66 19.50 10.96
C VAL A 873 6.48 20.74 11.84
N ARG A 874 7.54 21.55 12.03
CA ARG A 874 7.46 22.84 12.72
C ARG A 874 6.48 23.79 12.03
N ARG A 875 6.45 23.84 10.69
CA ARG A 875 5.43 24.58 9.93
C ARG A 875 4.01 24.05 10.12
N LEU A 876 3.84 22.76 10.37
CA LEU A 876 2.51 22.16 10.55
C LEU A 876 1.95 22.30 11.96
N VAL A 877 2.80 22.20 12.99
CA VAL A 877 2.36 22.05 14.38
C VAL A 877 2.83 23.19 15.29
N GLY A 878 3.77 24.02 14.82
CA GLY A 878 4.41 25.06 15.63
C GLY A 878 5.47 24.52 16.58
N GLU A 879 6.16 25.43 17.26
CA GLU A 879 7.12 25.14 18.33
C GLU A 879 6.72 25.92 19.59
N LEU A 880 6.90 25.30 20.75
CA LEU A 880 6.71 25.94 22.05
C LEU A 880 7.86 26.89 22.36
N SER A 881 7.81 28.14 21.87
CA SER A 881 8.78 29.18 22.24
C SER A 881 8.19 30.12 23.30
N PHE A 882 8.88 30.26 24.44
CA PHE A 882 8.54 31.22 25.50
C PHE A 882 9.45 32.46 25.51
N ASP A 883 10.28 32.65 24.48
CA ASP A 883 11.19 33.79 24.36
C ASP A 883 10.42 35.03 23.89
N PHE A 884 9.80 35.74 24.84
CA PHE A 884 9.01 36.95 24.58
C PHE A 884 9.89 38.18 24.22
N GLU A 885 11.21 38.13 24.46
CA GLU A 885 12.10 39.30 24.32
C GLU A 885 12.72 39.49 22.93
N ALA A 886 12.81 38.44 22.09
CA ALA A 886 13.49 38.55 20.79
C ALA A 886 12.62 39.04 19.63
N GLN A 887 11.29 39.15 19.80
CA GLN A 887 10.36 39.58 18.74
C GLN A 887 10.08 41.08 18.69
N MET A 888 10.64 41.87 19.61
CA MET A 888 10.50 43.34 19.62
C MET A 888 11.51 44.05 18.69
N GLU A 889 12.52 43.37 18.15
CA GLU A 889 13.57 43.99 17.33
C GLU A 889 13.57 43.60 15.83
N GLY A 890 12.65 42.73 15.39
CA GLY A 890 12.59 42.26 14.00
C GLY A 890 11.24 42.50 13.34
N GLU A 891 10.91 43.75 13.01
CA GLU A 891 9.75 44.09 12.17
C GLU A 891 9.98 43.62 10.71
N GLY A 892 9.10 42.74 10.20
CA GLY A 892 9.09 42.41 8.77
C GLY A 892 8.09 41.35 8.28
N GLU A 893 7.86 40.25 9.00
CA GLU A 893 7.05 39.12 8.50
C GLU A 893 6.07 38.56 9.55
N GLY A 894 5.27 39.44 10.15
CA GLY A 894 4.54 39.18 11.39
C GLY A 894 3.02 39.16 11.35
N GLU A 895 2.36 38.89 10.21
CA GLU A 895 0.88 38.78 10.18
C GLU A 895 0.35 37.33 10.22
N GLU A 896 1.01 36.34 9.60
CA GLU A 896 0.53 34.95 9.65
C GLU A 896 0.82 34.27 11.01
N SER A 897 1.91 34.64 11.68
CA SER A 897 2.29 34.08 12.99
C SER A 897 1.42 34.59 14.15
N ARG A 898 0.87 35.82 14.03
CA ARG A 898 0.00 36.42 15.06
C ARG A 898 -1.38 35.76 15.13
N ALA A 899 -1.90 35.23 14.02
CA ALA A 899 -3.24 34.62 13.98
C ALA A 899 -3.30 33.23 14.64
N LEU A 900 -2.18 32.50 14.74
CA LEU A 900 -2.14 31.16 15.33
C LEU A 900 -2.06 31.15 16.87
N MET A 901 -1.60 32.23 17.50
CA MET A 901 -1.49 32.35 18.96
C MET A 901 -2.78 32.82 19.64
N ALA A 902 -3.73 33.42 18.91
CA ALA A 902 -4.98 33.93 19.48
C ALA A 902 -6.04 32.85 19.77
N GLY A 903 -5.72 31.57 19.55
CA GLY A 903 -6.62 30.42 19.74
C GLY A 903 -6.17 29.43 20.81
N ILE A 904 -5.27 29.82 21.72
CA ILE A 904 -4.91 29.06 22.93
C ILE A 904 -5.69 29.59 24.13
#